data_AF-A0A8C2IVX5-F1
#
_entry.id   AF-A0A8C2IVX5-F1
#
_cell.length_a   1.000
_cell.length_b   1.000
_cell.length_c   1.000
_cell.angle_alpha   90.00
_cell.angle_beta   90.00
_cell.angle_gamma   90.00
#
_symmetry.space_group_name_H-M   'P 1'
#
loop_
_entity.id
_entity.type
_entity.pdbx_description
1 polymer ?
#
loop_
_entity_poly.entity_id
_entity_poly.type
_entity_poly.pdbx_seq_one_letter_code
_entity_poly.pdbx_strand_id
1 'polypeptide(L)'
;MMRIYLLANETEGRKNRIRPEFKEDPSFKNRLTSYNHTAVHIPTDIYDGSTIVLNELNWTEALEDVFKKNREEDPTLLWQVFGSATGLARYYPASPWMDARKTPSKIDLYDVRRRPWYVQGAASPKDMLILVDASGSVSGLTLKLIRTSVSEMLETLSDDDYVNVVHFNTKVNNTACFDHLVQANVRNKKILKDAVQNITAKGITNYTKGFEFAFNQLSNQNITRANCNKIIMLFTDGGEERAEEIFSRYNIDKKVRVFTFSVGQHNYDTGPIKWMACANKGYFYEIPSIGAIRINTQEYLDVMGRPMVLADAKEVQWTNVYLDALVQPIFNEHNRNCMNNQLILGVMGVDVSLDDIKRLTPRFTIGPNGYYFAIDPNGYVLLHPNLQPKEPVTLDFLDAELENDIKVQIRTQMIDRNTGNKTVETLVKSQDERYIDRGIRTYTWAPVNGTDYSLALVLPEYSLHYIEANLGDTIKQAMCEYRLLSFSRFSLIFFSAGEEWGENSETYDSSFYKRNLDNDVYIFTLLIYLKCVPTDLLPRPRKLILLGDYHSMRLPHIHARQVDCVILDDGGFLLMSNQDDYIIQIGQFFGEVDPVLMITLVNSSLFSFNKTYDYQSVCDPERETKAAAGPRSIYVPTIADMLTVGWWASTAVW
;
A
#
# COMPACT_ATOMS: atom_id res chain seq x y z
N MET A 1 15.49 6.17 -25.51
CA MET A 1 16.42 7.32 -25.60
C MET A 1 15.87 8.45 -24.72
N MET A 2 16.16 8.45 -23.42
CA MET A 2 15.86 9.56 -22.52
C MET A 2 17.10 9.82 -21.67
N ARG A 3 17.69 11.01 -21.85
CA ARG A 3 19.02 11.36 -21.35
C ARG A 3 18.91 11.90 -19.92
N ILE A 4 19.16 11.05 -18.94
CA ILE A 4 20.35 11.20 -18.09
C ILE A 4 21.16 9.94 -18.33
N TYR A 5 21.92 9.92 -19.43
CA TYR A 5 23.00 8.95 -19.55
C TYR A 5 24.15 9.50 -18.72
N LEU A 6 24.50 8.78 -17.65
CA LEU A 6 25.90 8.46 -17.41
C LEU A 6 26.41 7.80 -18.71
N LEU A 7 26.98 8.61 -19.60
CA LEU A 7 27.91 8.13 -20.62
C LEU A 7 29.23 8.83 -20.32
N ALA A 8 30.21 8.00 -19.97
CA ALA A 8 31.60 8.36 -20.09
C ALA A 8 31.85 8.79 -21.54
N ASN A 9 32.55 9.92 -21.70
CA ASN A 9 33.10 10.47 -22.94
C ASN A 9 32.23 10.33 -24.21
N GLU A 10 31.46 11.37 -24.54
CA GLU A 10 31.53 12.03 -25.87
C GLU A 10 30.42 13.08 -26.09
N THR A 11 30.86 14.22 -26.62
CA THR A 11 30.15 15.24 -27.42
C THR A 11 29.23 16.29 -26.76
N GLU A 12 29.77 17.51 -26.80
CA GLU A 12 29.15 18.83 -26.94
C GLU A 12 27.70 18.84 -27.47
N GLY A 13 26.80 19.57 -26.79
CA GLY A 13 25.49 19.93 -27.37
C GLY A 13 24.30 20.14 -26.43
N ARG A 14 24.42 20.03 -25.09
CA ARG A 14 23.32 20.38 -24.16
C ARG A 14 23.81 21.33 -23.06
N LYS A 15 23.65 22.64 -23.29
CA LYS A 15 24.23 23.73 -22.48
C LYS A 15 23.66 23.93 -21.05
N ASN A 16 22.61 23.22 -20.63
CA ASN A 16 21.89 23.54 -19.38
C ASN A 16 21.82 22.37 -18.38
N ARG A 17 22.89 21.59 -18.20
CA ARG A 17 22.89 20.46 -17.26
C ARG A 17 24.04 20.55 -16.27
N ILE A 18 23.70 20.56 -14.98
CA ILE A 18 24.65 20.60 -13.87
C ILE A 18 25.15 19.17 -13.61
N ARG A 19 26.45 19.04 -13.35
CA ARG A 19 27.05 17.81 -12.82
C ARG A 19 27.39 18.07 -11.35
N PRO A 20 26.49 17.74 -10.41
CA PRO A 20 26.77 17.93 -9.00
C PRO A 20 27.76 16.90 -8.48
N GLU A 21 28.50 17.27 -7.44
CA GLU A 21 29.27 16.31 -6.64
C GLU A 21 28.31 15.61 -5.67
N PHE A 22 28.18 14.28 -5.81
CA PHE A 22 27.36 13.46 -4.95
C PHE A 22 28.19 12.82 -3.84
N LYS A 23 27.63 12.80 -2.63
CA LYS A 23 28.18 12.11 -1.46
C LYS A 23 27.14 11.14 -0.92
N GLU A 24 27.59 10.04 -0.32
CA GLU A 24 26.67 9.10 0.34
C GLU A 24 26.19 9.70 1.65
N ASP A 25 24.88 9.66 1.89
CA ASP A 25 24.27 10.21 3.10
C ASP A 25 23.52 9.12 3.91
N PRO A 26 23.90 8.88 5.18
CA PRO A 26 23.22 7.94 6.06
C PRO A 26 21.73 8.24 6.28
N SER A 27 21.35 9.52 6.32
CA SER A 27 19.96 9.97 6.53
C SER A 27 19.04 9.52 5.38
N PHE A 28 19.61 9.37 4.18
CA PHE A 28 18.92 8.92 2.98
C PHE A 28 19.28 7.48 2.61
N LYS A 29 19.52 6.61 3.61
CA LYS A 29 19.86 5.18 3.43
C LYS A 29 21.08 4.97 2.52
N ASN A 30 22.10 5.81 2.69
CA ASN A 30 23.34 5.83 1.89
C ASN A 30 23.10 6.09 0.39
N ARG A 31 22.03 6.78 0.02
CA ARG A 31 21.85 7.29 -1.35
C ARG A 31 22.84 8.43 -1.61
N LEU A 32 23.22 8.55 -2.89
CA LEU A 32 24.05 9.62 -3.41
C LEU A 32 23.26 10.93 -3.43
N THR A 33 23.61 11.87 -2.57
CA THR A 33 22.93 13.17 -2.45
C THR A 33 23.90 14.33 -2.64
N SER A 34 23.37 15.46 -3.07
CA SER A 34 24.10 16.72 -3.19
C SER A 34 23.27 17.85 -2.62
N TYR A 35 23.78 18.48 -1.55
CA TYR A 35 23.11 19.57 -0.84
C TYR A 35 23.27 20.94 -1.51
N ASN A 36 24.11 21.04 -2.55
CA ASN A 36 24.38 22.30 -3.22
C ASN A 36 23.29 22.68 -4.23
N HIS A 37 22.51 21.71 -4.71
CA HIS A 37 21.58 21.89 -5.82
C HIS A 37 20.27 21.13 -5.58
N THR A 38 19.24 21.52 -6.33
CA THR A 38 18.00 20.76 -6.46
C THR A 38 18.05 19.82 -7.67
N ALA A 39 17.31 18.71 -7.60
CA ALA A 39 17.09 17.84 -8.74
C ALA A 39 15.68 18.07 -9.32
N VAL A 40 15.53 17.84 -10.62
CA VAL A 40 14.25 17.98 -11.31
C VAL A 40 13.93 16.68 -12.03
N HIS A 41 12.75 16.15 -11.73
CA HIS A 41 12.13 15.05 -12.44
C HIS A 41 11.14 15.60 -13.48
N ILE A 42 11.23 15.05 -14.70
CA ILE A 42 10.30 15.32 -15.80
C ILE A 42 9.79 13.97 -16.28
N PRO A 43 8.46 13.74 -16.30
CA PRO A 43 7.85 12.52 -16.80
C PRO A 43 8.28 12.15 -18.22
N THR A 44 8.28 10.86 -18.54
CA THR A 44 8.83 10.33 -19.79
C THR A 44 8.08 10.73 -21.06
N ASP A 45 6.81 11.10 -20.91
CA ASP A 45 5.90 11.56 -21.97
C ASP A 45 5.93 13.07 -22.20
N ILE A 46 6.58 13.83 -21.32
CA ILE A 46 6.66 15.30 -21.40
C ILE A 46 7.98 15.72 -22.05
N TYR A 47 7.90 16.60 -23.03
CA TYR A 47 9.08 17.14 -23.71
C TYR A 47 9.75 18.26 -22.89
N ASP A 48 11.01 18.05 -22.52
CA ASP A 48 11.81 18.95 -21.68
C ASP A 48 12.13 20.30 -22.34
N GLY A 49 12.12 20.37 -23.68
CA GLY A 49 12.33 21.61 -24.43
C GLY A 49 11.07 22.44 -24.69
N SER A 50 9.91 22.03 -24.15
CA SER A 50 8.67 22.79 -24.29
C SER A 50 8.78 24.15 -23.58
N THR A 51 8.21 25.21 -24.18
CA THR A 51 8.22 26.56 -23.59
C THR A 51 7.55 26.60 -22.22
N ILE A 52 6.49 25.81 -22.01
CA ILE A 52 5.80 25.68 -20.72
C ILE A 52 6.76 25.13 -19.67
N VAL A 53 7.48 24.05 -19.99
CA VAL A 53 8.43 23.40 -19.07
C VAL A 53 9.64 24.28 -18.80
N LEU A 54 10.15 24.98 -19.82
CA LEU A 54 11.28 25.91 -19.64
C LEU A 54 10.92 27.10 -18.74
N ASN A 55 9.71 27.63 -18.86
CA ASN A 55 9.22 28.69 -17.97
C ASN A 55 9.10 28.18 -16.53
N GLU A 56 8.56 26.97 -16.33
CA GLU A 56 8.48 26.31 -15.02
C GLU A 56 9.87 26.14 -14.40
N LEU A 57 10.84 25.64 -15.17
CA LEU A 57 12.21 25.45 -14.71
C LEU A 57 12.85 26.75 -14.24
N ASN A 58 12.55 27.86 -14.91
CA ASN A 58 13.12 29.18 -14.63
C ASN A 58 12.56 29.78 -13.32
N TRP A 59 11.23 29.80 -13.14
CA TRP A 59 10.67 30.41 -11.93
C TRP A 59 10.83 29.53 -10.69
N THR A 60 10.81 28.20 -10.84
CA THR A 60 11.03 27.26 -9.72
C THR A 60 12.48 27.27 -9.22
N GLU A 61 13.42 27.94 -9.90
CA GLU A 61 14.83 28.10 -9.46
C GLU A 61 14.93 28.81 -8.11
N ALA A 62 14.04 29.76 -7.84
CA ALA A 62 13.99 30.46 -6.57
C ALA A 62 13.71 29.54 -5.36
N LEU A 63 13.15 28.34 -5.56
CA LEU A 63 12.90 27.39 -4.47
C LEU A 63 14.18 26.78 -3.90
N GLU A 64 15.28 26.79 -4.64
CA GLU A 64 16.54 26.20 -4.17
C GLU A 64 17.07 26.88 -2.90
N ASP A 65 16.99 28.21 -2.83
CA ASP A 65 17.42 28.97 -1.65
C ASP A 65 16.54 28.70 -0.44
N VAL A 66 15.23 28.53 -0.65
CA VAL A 66 14.27 28.20 0.40
C VAL A 66 14.52 26.79 0.94
N PHE A 67 14.73 25.81 0.06
CA PHE A 67 15.00 24.44 0.47
C PHE A 67 16.29 24.30 1.27
N LYS A 68 17.35 25.04 0.88
CA LYS A 68 18.60 25.13 1.64
C LYS A 68 18.35 25.70 3.03
N LYS A 69 17.64 26.83 3.11
CA LYS A 69 17.31 27.48 4.38
C LYS A 69 16.53 26.57 5.33
N ASN A 70 15.52 25.86 4.84
CA ASN A 70 14.74 24.93 5.65
C ASN A 70 15.60 23.82 6.27
N ARG A 71 16.59 23.31 5.51
CA ARG A 71 17.52 22.27 5.98
C ARG A 71 18.59 22.83 6.94
N GLU A 72 19.00 24.09 6.75
CA GLU A 72 19.88 24.79 7.69
C GLU A 72 19.20 25.02 9.03
N GLU A 73 17.89 25.28 9.03
CA GLU A 73 17.06 25.37 10.24
C GLU A 73 16.83 23.98 10.87
N ASP A 74 16.54 22.95 10.07
CA ASP A 74 16.33 21.57 10.53
C ASP A 74 17.16 20.53 9.76
N PRO A 75 18.30 20.06 10.33
CA PRO A 75 19.14 19.00 9.77
C PRO A 75 18.55 17.59 9.81
N THR A 76 17.33 17.39 10.31
CA THR A 76 16.63 16.08 10.29
C THR A 76 15.66 15.94 9.12
N LEU A 77 15.27 17.05 8.49
CA LEU A 77 14.29 17.13 7.42
C LEU A 77 14.69 16.32 6.17
N LEU A 78 13.83 15.42 5.71
CA LEU A 78 14.09 14.55 4.56
C LEU A 78 13.86 15.28 3.22
N TRP A 79 13.26 14.61 2.23
CA TRP A 79 13.03 15.23 0.93
C TRP A 79 12.04 16.39 1.04
N GLN A 80 12.40 17.48 0.39
CA GLN A 80 11.49 18.59 0.10
C GLN A 80 11.19 18.53 -1.38
N VAL A 81 9.91 18.55 -1.76
CA VAL A 81 9.49 18.43 -3.15
C VAL A 81 8.48 19.51 -3.51
N PHE A 82 8.53 20.01 -4.74
CA PHE A 82 7.48 20.78 -5.35
C PHE A 82 7.02 20.04 -6.61
N GLY A 83 5.78 19.60 -6.63
CA GLY A 83 5.12 19.05 -7.82
C GLY A 83 4.35 20.16 -8.53
N SER A 84 4.72 20.48 -9.76
CA SER A 84 4.03 21.45 -10.61
C SER A 84 2.77 20.82 -11.24
N ALA A 85 1.74 21.63 -11.48
CA ALA A 85 0.58 21.25 -12.29
C ALA A 85 0.94 20.84 -13.73
N THR A 86 2.11 21.25 -14.21
CA THR A 86 2.64 20.82 -15.51
C THR A 86 3.19 19.39 -15.53
N GLY A 87 3.33 18.74 -14.37
CA GLY A 87 3.89 17.40 -14.23
C GLY A 87 5.37 17.35 -13.84
N LEU A 88 6.06 18.49 -13.83
CA LEU A 88 7.44 18.61 -13.36
C LEU A 88 7.50 18.49 -11.83
N ALA A 89 8.49 17.77 -11.30
CA ALA A 89 8.75 17.75 -9.87
C ALA A 89 10.18 18.20 -9.56
N ARG A 90 10.36 19.14 -8.63
CA ARG A 90 11.67 19.58 -8.14
C ARG A 90 11.85 19.13 -6.70
N TYR A 91 12.97 18.50 -6.39
CA TYR A 91 13.24 18.01 -5.03
C TYR A 91 14.64 18.32 -4.54
N TYR A 92 14.77 18.41 -3.21
CA TYR A 92 15.99 18.71 -2.48
C TYR A 92 16.21 17.70 -1.34
N PRO A 93 17.45 17.23 -1.08
CA PRO A 93 18.68 17.49 -1.84
C PRO A 93 18.66 16.89 -3.26
N ALA A 94 19.61 17.22 -4.13
CA ALA A 94 19.68 16.59 -5.44
C ALA A 94 20.17 15.14 -5.31
N SER A 95 19.48 14.20 -5.95
CA SER A 95 19.89 12.78 -6.04
C SER A 95 19.56 12.24 -7.43
N PRO A 96 20.37 11.32 -7.99
CA PRO A 96 20.00 10.63 -9.21
C PRO A 96 18.69 9.86 -8.99
N TRP A 97 17.75 10.01 -9.93
CA TRP A 97 16.40 9.44 -9.84
C TRP A 97 16.40 7.91 -9.89
N MET A 98 17.19 7.34 -10.81
CA MET A 98 17.33 5.89 -11.00
C MET A 98 18.80 5.50 -10.88
N ASP A 99 19.08 4.44 -10.12
CA ASP A 99 20.40 3.80 -10.12
C ASP A 99 20.62 3.12 -11.46
N ALA A 100 21.41 3.73 -12.35
CA ALA A 100 21.76 3.16 -13.65
C ALA A 100 22.37 1.74 -13.56
N ARG A 101 22.89 1.36 -12.38
CA ARG A 101 23.45 0.04 -12.07
C ARG A 101 22.38 -1.04 -11.84
N LYS A 102 21.18 -0.69 -11.35
CA LYS A 102 20.15 -1.66 -10.91
C LYS A 102 19.01 -1.85 -11.92
N THR A 103 18.68 -0.83 -12.71
CA THR A 103 17.50 -0.85 -13.59
C THR A 103 17.76 -0.26 -14.98
N PRO A 104 18.61 -0.89 -15.83
CA PRO A 104 18.95 -0.34 -17.14
C PRO A 104 17.80 -0.38 -18.17
N SER A 105 16.78 -1.22 -17.97
CA SER A 105 15.69 -1.46 -18.95
C SER A 105 14.27 -1.15 -18.47
N LYS A 106 14.08 -0.71 -17.22
CA LYS A 106 12.76 -0.34 -16.70
C LYS A 106 12.45 1.10 -17.06
N ILE A 107 11.42 1.31 -17.88
CA ILE A 107 10.93 2.65 -18.23
C ILE A 107 10.28 3.26 -16.98
N ASP A 108 10.63 4.51 -16.68
CA ASP A 108 10.00 5.28 -15.63
C ASP A 108 8.60 5.75 -16.06
N LEU A 109 7.59 5.39 -15.27
CA LEU A 109 6.20 5.80 -15.46
C LEU A 109 5.74 6.77 -14.36
N TYR A 110 6.68 7.32 -13.59
CA TYR A 110 6.40 8.31 -12.56
C TYR A 110 5.83 9.59 -13.17
N ASP A 111 4.70 10.02 -12.61
CA ASP A 111 4.11 11.35 -12.81
C ASP A 111 3.74 11.86 -11.42
N VAL A 112 4.11 13.11 -11.11
CA VAL A 112 3.89 13.71 -9.80
C VAL A 112 2.40 13.91 -9.51
N ARG A 113 1.60 14.19 -10.55
CA ARG A 113 0.17 14.51 -10.43
C ARG A 113 -0.68 13.30 -10.05
N ARG A 114 -0.13 12.09 -10.27
CA ARG A 114 -0.76 10.81 -9.89
C ARG A 114 -0.47 10.41 -8.45
N ARG A 115 0.44 11.12 -7.78
CA ARG A 115 0.86 10.71 -6.44
C ARG A 115 -0.24 11.03 -5.44
N PRO A 116 -0.56 10.12 -4.50
CA PRO A 116 -1.61 10.35 -3.52
C PRO A 116 -1.46 11.69 -2.78
N TRP A 117 -0.21 12.05 -2.44
CA TRP A 117 0.11 13.32 -1.80
C TRP A 117 -0.23 14.56 -2.63
N TYR A 118 -0.04 14.47 -3.95
CA TYR A 118 -0.40 15.55 -4.85
C TYR A 118 -1.93 15.65 -4.96
N VAL A 119 -2.61 14.51 -5.14
CA VAL A 119 -4.07 14.46 -5.32
C VAL A 119 -4.79 15.03 -4.08
N GLN A 120 -4.38 14.61 -2.89
CA GLN A 120 -4.97 15.05 -1.62
C GLN A 120 -4.75 16.56 -1.40
N GLY A 121 -3.58 17.09 -1.76
CA GLY A 121 -3.30 18.52 -1.71
C GLY A 121 -3.95 19.35 -2.83
N ALA A 122 -4.31 18.72 -3.96
CA ALA A 122 -4.87 19.40 -5.12
C ALA A 122 -6.40 19.56 -5.07
N ALA A 123 -7.09 18.63 -4.40
CA ALA A 123 -8.55 18.63 -4.34
C ALA A 123 -9.07 18.07 -3.02
N SER A 124 -10.22 18.58 -2.56
CA SER A 124 -10.91 18.04 -1.39
C SER A 124 -11.61 16.70 -1.69
N PRO A 125 -11.87 15.87 -0.65
CA PRO A 125 -12.52 14.56 -0.81
C PRO A 125 -13.82 14.61 -1.61
N LYS A 126 -14.10 13.56 -2.38
CA LYS A 126 -15.23 13.54 -3.32
C LYS A 126 -16.03 12.25 -3.31
N ASP A 127 -17.35 12.42 -3.47
CA ASP A 127 -18.31 11.39 -3.79
C ASP A 127 -18.46 11.32 -5.32
N MET A 128 -17.86 10.31 -5.93
CA MET A 128 -17.77 10.14 -7.37
C MET A 128 -18.62 8.97 -7.86
N LEU A 129 -19.51 9.23 -8.82
CA LEU A 129 -20.21 8.18 -9.53
C LEU A 129 -19.74 8.09 -10.98
N ILE A 130 -19.26 6.92 -11.37
CA ILE A 130 -18.82 6.66 -12.75
C ILE A 130 -19.96 5.97 -13.50
N LEU A 131 -20.47 6.65 -14.53
CA LEU A 131 -21.43 6.13 -15.49
C LEU A 131 -20.70 5.65 -16.75
N VAL A 132 -20.88 4.38 -17.08
CA VAL A 132 -20.32 3.74 -18.27
C VAL A 132 -21.44 3.46 -19.27
N ASP A 133 -21.35 4.04 -20.46
CA ASP A 133 -22.20 3.65 -21.58
C ASP A 133 -21.83 2.23 -22.04
N ALA A 134 -22.80 1.32 -22.00
CA ALA A 134 -22.68 -0.07 -22.45
C ALA A 134 -23.64 -0.38 -23.61
N SER A 135 -24.00 0.62 -24.40
CA SER A 135 -24.76 0.47 -25.64
C SER A 135 -23.98 -0.28 -26.73
N GLY A 136 -24.67 -0.66 -27.81
CA GLY A 136 -24.04 -1.36 -28.93
C GLY A 136 -22.99 -0.54 -29.69
N SER A 137 -23.07 0.80 -29.66
CA SER A 137 -22.17 1.69 -30.41
C SER A 137 -20.73 1.63 -29.89
N VAL A 138 -20.57 1.54 -28.56
CA VAL A 138 -19.26 1.47 -27.91
C VAL A 138 -18.56 0.11 -28.09
N SER A 139 -19.21 -0.88 -28.72
CA SER A 139 -18.63 -2.22 -28.87
C SER A 139 -17.30 -2.21 -29.65
N GLY A 140 -16.34 -3.04 -29.23
CA GLY A 140 -15.02 -3.12 -29.86
C GLY A 140 -13.96 -2.26 -29.17
N LEU A 141 -13.23 -1.43 -29.95
CA LEU A 141 -12.09 -0.65 -29.45
C LEU A 141 -12.51 0.38 -28.39
N THR A 142 -13.65 1.04 -28.57
CA THR A 142 -14.13 2.07 -27.66
C THR A 142 -14.41 1.51 -26.26
N LEU A 143 -15.12 0.38 -26.15
CA LEU A 143 -15.35 -0.27 -24.86
C LEU A 143 -14.03 -0.67 -24.18
N LYS A 144 -13.04 -1.14 -24.95
CA LYS A 144 -11.71 -1.45 -24.40
C LYS A 144 -11.04 -0.20 -23.83
N LEU A 145 -11.10 0.93 -24.55
CA LEU A 145 -10.58 2.20 -24.07
C LEU A 145 -11.33 2.70 -22.83
N ILE A 146 -12.67 2.56 -22.79
CA ILE A 146 -13.48 2.93 -21.63
C ILE A 146 -13.08 2.10 -20.40
N ARG A 147 -12.96 0.78 -20.52
CA ARG A 147 -12.55 -0.10 -19.42
C ARG A 147 -11.19 0.29 -18.84
N THR A 148 -10.22 0.58 -19.71
CA THR A 148 -8.90 1.06 -19.29
C THR A 148 -9.00 2.46 -18.66
N SER A 149 -9.79 3.36 -19.23
CA SER A 149 -9.94 4.73 -18.70
C SER A 149 -10.58 4.76 -17.32
N VAL A 150 -11.62 3.96 -17.08
CA VAL A 150 -12.25 3.83 -15.76
C VAL A 150 -11.28 3.19 -14.77
N SER A 151 -10.49 2.20 -15.19
CA SER A 151 -9.47 1.60 -14.33
C SER A 151 -8.40 2.61 -13.91
N GLU A 152 -7.89 3.41 -14.85
CA GLU A 152 -6.93 4.49 -14.58
C GLU A 152 -7.54 5.62 -13.73
N MET A 153 -8.83 5.92 -13.92
CA MET A 153 -9.55 6.91 -13.12
C MET A 153 -9.67 6.46 -11.65
N LEU A 154 -9.96 5.18 -11.41
CA LEU A 154 -9.99 4.61 -10.06
C LEU A 154 -8.63 4.70 -9.35
N GLU A 155 -7.50 4.69 -10.08
CA GLU A 155 -6.17 4.91 -9.49
C GLU A 155 -5.97 6.33 -8.95
N THR A 156 -6.75 7.31 -9.43
CA THR A 156 -6.65 8.71 -8.95
C THR A 156 -7.39 8.94 -7.62
N LEU A 157 -8.15 7.96 -7.13
CA LEU A 157 -8.93 8.10 -5.91
C LEU A 157 -8.12 7.74 -4.67
N SER A 158 -8.21 8.59 -3.65
CA SER A 158 -7.65 8.35 -2.31
C SER A 158 -8.64 7.59 -1.43
N ASP A 159 -8.20 7.15 -0.25
CA ASP A 159 -9.06 6.42 0.68
C ASP A 159 -10.14 7.31 1.33
N ASP A 160 -10.01 8.65 1.28
CA ASP A 160 -11.05 9.59 1.73
C ASP A 160 -12.18 9.76 0.71
N ASP A 161 -11.97 9.29 -0.52
CA ASP A 161 -12.96 9.39 -1.59
C ASP A 161 -13.96 8.23 -1.54
N TYR A 162 -15.19 8.49 -1.98
CA TYR A 162 -16.24 7.49 -2.12
C TYR A 162 -16.61 7.32 -3.57
N VAL A 163 -16.71 6.08 -4.03
CA VAL A 163 -16.94 5.76 -5.43
C VAL A 163 -17.91 4.61 -5.63
N ASN A 164 -18.69 4.67 -6.71
CA ASN A 164 -19.34 3.52 -7.29
C ASN A 164 -19.30 3.61 -8.83
N VAL A 165 -19.35 2.45 -9.48
CA VAL A 165 -19.34 2.34 -10.94
C VAL A 165 -20.63 1.65 -11.39
N VAL A 166 -21.27 2.25 -12.38
CA VAL A 166 -22.58 1.83 -12.88
C VAL A 166 -22.51 1.84 -14.40
N HIS A 167 -23.08 0.83 -15.03
CA HIS A 167 -23.18 0.79 -16.49
C HIS A 167 -24.65 0.84 -16.91
N PHE A 168 -24.91 1.46 -18.05
CA PHE A 168 -26.27 1.61 -18.55
C PHE A 168 -26.36 1.35 -20.06
N ASN A 169 -27.51 0.84 -20.46
CA ASN A 169 -27.96 0.75 -21.84
C ASN A 169 -29.43 1.16 -21.91
N THR A 170 -30.36 0.21 -22.09
CA THR A 170 -31.81 0.40 -21.93
C THR A 170 -32.26 0.40 -20.47
N LYS A 171 -31.46 -0.23 -19.60
CA LYS A 171 -31.61 -0.29 -18.14
C LYS A 171 -30.27 0.07 -17.49
N VAL A 172 -30.33 0.42 -16.22
CA VAL A 172 -29.16 0.72 -15.39
C VAL A 172 -28.87 -0.49 -14.52
N ASN A 173 -27.63 -0.96 -14.54
CA ASN A 173 -27.17 -2.08 -13.74
C ASN A 173 -25.89 -1.69 -12.99
N ASN A 174 -25.81 -2.08 -11.72
CA ASN A 174 -24.59 -1.96 -10.95
C ASN A 174 -23.51 -2.88 -11.56
N THR A 175 -22.27 -2.39 -11.70
CA THR A 175 -21.20 -3.22 -12.29
C THR A 175 -20.70 -4.26 -11.31
N ALA A 176 -20.59 -3.89 -10.03
CA ALA A 176 -20.10 -4.74 -8.95
C ALA A 176 -21.25 -5.14 -8.00
N CYS A 177 -20.91 -5.87 -6.93
CA CYS A 177 -21.80 -6.21 -5.84
C CYS A 177 -22.21 -5.01 -4.96
N PHE A 178 -21.82 -3.78 -5.32
CA PHE A 178 -22.09 -2.58 -4.55
C PHE A 178 -23.34 -1.85 -5.07
N ASP A 179 -24.32 -1.67 -4.18
CA ASP A 179 -25.55 -0.93 -4.47
C ASP A 179 -25.48 0.57 -4.13
N HIS A 180 -24.38 0.99 -3.52
CA HIS A 180 -24.13 2.35 -3.04
C HIS A 180 -22.68 2.79 -3.23
N LEU A 181 -22.39 4.06 -2.96
CA LEU A 181 -21.02 4.59 -2.93
C LEU A 181 -20.23 3.96 -1.79
N VAL A 182 -19.10 3.34 -2.12
CA VAL A 182 -18.19 2.71 -1.15
C VAL A 182 -16.90 3.50 -1.06
N GLN A 183 -16.23 3.43 0.09
CA GLN A 183 -14.91 4.03 0.27
C GLN A 183 -13.93 3.45 -0.75
N ALA A 184 -13.13 4.31 -1.37
CA ALA A 184 -12.22 3.96 -2.46
C ALA A 184 -10.90 3.29 -1.98
N ASN A 185 -11.03 2.30 -1.09
CA ASN A 185 -9.93 1.53 -0.53
C ASN A 185 -9.29 0.63 -1.58
N VAL A 186 -8.05 0.19 -1.36
CA VAL A 186 -7.31 -0.71 -2.27
C VAL A 186 -8.16 -1.94 -2.66
N ARG A 187 -8.86 -2.55 -1.68
CA ARG A 187 -9.75 -3.70 -1.90
C ARG A 187 -10.96 -3.38 -2.77
N ASN A 188 -11.70 -2.32 -2.44
CA ASN A 188 -12.92 -1.94 -3.17
C ASN A 188 -12.59 -1.50 -4.59
N LYS A 189 -11.51 -0.73 -4.77
CA LYS A 189 -10.99 -0.35 -6.10
C LYS A 189 -10.67 -1.58 -6.94
N LYS A 190 -10.05 -2.62 -6.36
CA LYS A 190 -9.77 -3.87 -7.08
C LYS A 190 -11.05 -4.56 -7.55
N ILE A 191 -12.05 -4.71 -6.67
CA ILE A 191 -13.35 -5.31 -7.01
C ILE A 191 -14.03 -4.52 -8.15
N LEU A 192 -14.02 -3.18 -8.07
CA LEU A 192 -14.58 -2.32 -9.11
C LEU A 192 -13.83 -2.46 -10.44
N LYS A 193 -12.49 -2.50 -10.43
CA LYS A 193 -11.67 -2.71 -11.63
C LYS A 193 -11.98 -4.04 -12.30
N ASP A 194 -12.05 -5.13 -11.52
CA ASP A 194 -12.36 -6.47 -12.04
C ASP A 194 -13.77 -6.53 -12.64
N ALA A 195 -14.76 -5.91 -11.96
CA ALA A 195 -16.12 -5.80 -12.46
C ALA A 195 -16.20 -5.01 -13.78
N VAL A 196 -15.45 -3.90 -13.90
CA VAL A 196 -15.39 -3.07 -15.10
C VAL A 196 -14.84 -3.86 -16.30
N GLN A 197 -13.85 -4.72 -16.10
CA GLN A 197 -13.30 -5.54 -17.19
C GLN A 197 -14.32 -6.52 -17.79
N ASN A 198 -15.33 -6.92 -17.02
CA ASN A 198 -16.36 -7.88 -17.42
C ASN A 198 -17.60 -7.24 -18.09
N ILE A 199 -17.69 -5.91 -18.20
CA ILE A 199 -18.83 -5.21 -18.81
C ILE A 199 -18.97 -5.57 -20.28
N THR A 200 -20.17 -5.95 -20.76
CA THR A 200 -20.42 -6.22 -22.19
C THR A 200 -21.36 -5.20 -22.81
N ALA A 201 -21.03 -4.74 -24.02
CA ALA A 201 -21.79 -3.74 -24.78
C ALA A 201 -22.96 -4.37 -25.53
N LYS A 202 -24.20 -3.98 -25.21
CA LYS A 202 -25.45 -4.43 -25.87
C LYS A 202 -26.57 -3.40 -25.69
N GLY A 203 -27.43 -3.28 -26.70
CA GLY A 203 -28.66 -2.49 -26.63
C GLY A 203 -28.49 -1.03 -27.05
N ILE A 204 -29.49 -0.20 -26.73
CA ILE A 204 -29.57 1.23 -27.08
C ILE A 204 -29.21 2.08 -25.86
N THR A 205 -28.64 3.26 -26.07
CA THR A 205 -28.30 4.24 -25.03
C THR A 205 -29.54 4.96 -24.49
N ASN A 206 -29.67 5.07 -23.17
CA ASN A 206 -30.70 5.92 -22.52
C ASN A 206 -30.07 6.75 -21.40
N TYR A 207 -29.72 8.00 -21.73
CA TYR A 207 -29.09 8.93 -20.79
C TYR A 207 -29.98 9.31 -19.62
N THR A 208 -31.28 9.47 -19.87
CA THR A 208 -32.27 9.90 -18.89
C THR A 208 -32.30 8.95 -17.68
N LYS A 209 -32.36 7.63 -17.92
CA LYS A 209 -32.33 6.63 -16.84
C LYS A 209 -30.98 6.57 -16.13
N GLY A 210 -29.88 6.68 -16.88
CA GLY A 210 -28.52 6.67 -16.32
C GLY A 210 -28.30 7.81 -15.31
N PHE A 211 -28.68 9.04 -15.70
CA PHE A 211 -28.57 10.20 -14.82
C PHE A 211 -29.59 10.18 -13.67
N GLU A 212 -30.82 9.71 -13.90
CA GLU A 212 -31.80 9.57 -12.81
C GLU A 212 -31.29 8.64 -11.71
N PHE A 213 -30.74 7.48 -12.08
CA PHE A 213 -30.11 6.58 -11.12
C PHE A 213 -28.93 7.26 -10.40
N ALA A 214 -28.10 8.00 -11.14
CA ALA A 214 -26.96 8.69 -10.57
C ALA A 214 -27.32 9.73 -9.51
N PHE A 215 -28.34 10.55 -9.77
CA PHE A 215 -28.82 11.54 -8.81
C PHE A 215 -29.46 10.89 -7.58
N ASN A 216 -30.20 9.79 -7.76
CA ASN A 216 -30.76 9.05 -6.63
C ASN A 216 -29.67 8.45 -5.73
N GLN A 217 -28.60 7.90 -6.32
CA GLN A 217 -27.42 7.43 -5.57
C GLN A 217 -26.73 8.56 -4.80
N LEU A 218 -26.50 9.70 -5.45
CA LEU A 218 -25.86 10.86 -4.82
C LEU A 218 -26.76 11.60 -3.81
N SER A 219 -28.06 11.34 -3.79
CA SER A 219 -29.00 11.91 -2.81
C SER A 219 -29.15 11.06 -1.55
N ASN A 220 -28.72 9.80 -1.56
CA ASN A 220 -28.88 8.92 -0.40
C ASN A 220 -27.96 9.39 0.77
N GLN A 221 -28.56 9.66 1.93
CA GLN A 221 -27.87 10.16 3.14
C GLN A 221 -27.63 9.08 4.20
N ASN A 222 -28.22 7.89 4.06
CA ASN A 222 -28.17 6.85 5.10
C ASN A 222 -26.83 6.09 5.17
N ILE A 223 -25.84 6.48 4.37
CA ILE A 223 -24.59 5.77 4.15
C ILE A 223 -23.43 6.71 4.48
N THR A 224 -22.31 6.16 4.98
CA THR A 224 -21.06 6.91 5.19
C THR A 224 -20.55 7.46 3.87
N ARG A 225 -20.21 8.76 3.84
CA ARG A 225 -19.82 9.48 2.62
C ARG A 225 -18.83 10.58 2.96
N ALA A 226 -18.09 11.06 1.96
CA ALA A 226 -17.27 12.26 2.11
C ALA A 226 -18.14 13.51 2.25
N ASN A 227 -19.30 13.54 1.58
CA ASN A 227 -20.31 14.61 1.61
C ASN A 227 -19.78 16.03 1.30
N CYS A 228 -18.59 16.12 0.70
CA CYS A 228 -17.96 17.34 0.24
C CYS A 228 -18.32 17.57 -1.23
N ASN A 229 -17.47 17.15 -2.16
CA ASN A 229 -17.73 17.29 -3.59
C ASN A 229 -18.58 16.15 -4.15
N LYS A 230 -19.66 16.46 -4.88
CA LYS A 230 -20.49 15.45 -5.57
C LYS A 230 -20.27 15.54 -7.07
N ILE A 231 -19.80 14.45 -7.67
CA ILE A 231 -19.45 14.42 -9.09
C ILE A 231 -20.01 13.19 -9.80
N ILE A 232 -20.43 13.38 -11.04
CA ILE A 232 -20.82 12.32 -11.97
C ILE A 232 -19.87 12.38 -13.15
N MET A 233 -19.29 11.25 -13.53
CA MET A 233 -18.45 11.12 -14.72
C MET A 233 -19.07 10.14 -15.70
N LEU A 234 -19.34 10.60 -16.92
CA LEU A 234 -19.92 9.79 -17.99
C LEU A 234 -18.85 9.44 -19.03
N PHE A 235 -18.68 8.15 -19.32
CA PHE A 235 -17.85 7.64 -20.42
C PHE A 235 -18.74 7.10 -21.54
N THR A 236 -18.63 7.69 -22.73
CA THR A 236 -19.43 7.33 -23.92
C THR A 236 -18.66 7.63 -25.21
N ASP A 237 -19.16 7.15 -26.35
CA ASP A 237 -18.68 7.48 -27.70
C ASP A 237 -19.48 8.60 -28.37
N GLY A 238 -20.42 9.24 -27.67
CA GLY A 238 -21.21 10.35 -28.20
C GLY A 238 -22.69 10.20 -27.87
N GLY A 239 -23.51 11.17 -28.26
CA GLY A 239 -24.93 11.09 -27.95
C GLY A 239 -25.74 12.10 -28.75
N GLU A 240 -26.96 11.70 -29.13
CA GLU A 240 -27.90 12.57 -29.85
C GLU A 240 -28.82 13.33 -28.89
N GLU A 241 -29.13 12.76 -27.72
CA GLU A 241 -30.09 13.32 -26.76
C GLU A 241 -29.39 14.16 -25.67
N ARG A 242 -29.99 15.33 -25.35
CA ARG A 242 -29.66 16.13 -24.17
C ARG A 242 -30.66 15.79 -23.07
N ALA A 243 -30.22 15.15 -21.98
CA ALA A 243 -31.04 14.85 -20.80
C ALA A 243 -31.37 16.12 -19.97
N GLU A 244 -31.83 17.19 -20.61
CA GLU A 244 -32.06 18.52 -20.03
C GLU A 244 -33.12 18.50 -18.92
N GLU A 245 -34.18 17.69 -19.09
CA GLU A 245 -35.25 17.54 -18.10
C GLU A 245 -34.70 17.03 -16.75
N ILE A 246 -33.79 16.05 -16.78
CA ILE A 246 -33.19 15.46 -15.57
C ILE A 246 -32.32 16.48 -14.86
N PHE A 247 -31.48 17.22 -15.59
CA PHE A 247 -30.64 18.27 -14.97
C PHE A 247 -31.46 19.42 -14.40
N SER A 248 -32.57 19.77 -15.05
CA SER A 248 -33.50 20.81 -14.58
C SER A 248 -34.31 20.37 -13.37
N ARG A 249 -34.51 19.06 -13.16
CA ARG A 249 -35.23 18.54 -12.00
C ARG A 249 -34.31 18.28 -10.80
N TYR A 250 -33.18 17.63 -11.00
CA TYR A 250 -32.31 17.15 -9.92
C TYR A 250 -31.14 18.09 -9.59
N ASN A 251 -30.69 18.93 -10.53
CA ASN A 251 -29.49 19.76 -10.38
C ASN A 251 -29.71 21.21 -10.81
N ILE A 252 -30.71 21.88 -10.22
CA ILE A 252 -31.02 23.30 -10.48
C ILE A 252 -29.89 24.19 -9.94
N ASP A 253 -29.50 23.97 -8.68
CA ASP A 253 -28.46 24.73 -7.98
C ASP A 253 -27.04 24.46 -8.49
N LYS A 254 -26.87 23.48 -9.39
CA LYS A 254 -25.57 23.01 -9.89
C LYS A 254 -24.62 22.58 -8.77
N LYS A 255 -25.16 21.88 -7.76
CA LYS A 255 -24.39 21.29 -6.65
C LYS A 255 -23.58 20.08 -7.10
N VAL A 256 -24.10 19.31 -8.06
CA VAL A 256 -23.41 18.16 -8.65
C VAL A 256 -22.69 18.61 -9.91
N ARG A 257 -21.41 18.27 -10.05
CA ARG A 257 -20.65 18.53 -11.28
C ARG A 257 -20.69 17.32 -12.20
N VAL A 258 -20.83 17.56 -13.50
CA VAL A 258 -20.92 16.48 -14.51
C VAL A 258 -19.75 16.59 -15.47
N PHE A 259 -18.92 15.56 -15.50
CA PHE A 259 -17.82 15.41 -16.46
C PHE A 259 -18.21 14.41 -17.53
N THR A 260 -17.87 14.69 -18.78
CA THR A 260 -18.20 13.82 -19.91
C THR A 260 -16.94 13.52 -20.70
N PHE A 261 -16.71 12.23 -20.96
CA PHE A 261 -15.58 11.70 -21.69
C PHE A 261 -16.07 11.10 -23.00
N SER A 262 -15.62 11.67 -24.12
CA SER A 262 -15.78 11.10 -25.46
C SER A 262 -14.63 10.15 -25.72
N VAL A 263 -14.90 8.85 -25.91
CA VAL A 263 -13.85 7.83 -25.98
C VAL A 263 -13.83 7.15 -27.35
N GLY A 264 -12.62 6.96 -27.87
CA GLY A 264 -12.38 6.32 -29.17
C GLY A 264 -12.44 7.28 -30.34
N GLN A 265 -12.09 6.76 -31.52
CA GLN A 265 -12.30 7.47 -32.77
C GLN A 265 -13.66 7.04 -33.33
N HIS A 266 -14.60 7.99 -33.34
CA HIS A 266 -15.96 7.79 -33.80
C HIS A 266 -16.45 9.01 -34.56
N ASN A 267 -17.54 8.83 -35.33
CA ASN A 267 -18.18 9.91 -36.06
C ASN A 267 -19.49 10.38 -35.40
N TYR A 268 -19.80 9.90 -34.19
CA TYR A 268 -20.98 10.35 -33.45
C TYR A 268 -20.84 11.79 -32.96
N ASP A 269 -21.97 12.48 -32.81
CA ASP A 269 -22.00 13.87 -32.35
C ASP A 269 -21.60 13.98 -30.87
N THR A 270 -20.63 14.86 -30.60
CA THR A 270 -20.17 15.20 -29.25
C THR A 270 -20.83 16.46 -28.70
N GLY A 271 -21.63 17.17 -29.52
CA GLY A 271 -22.32 18.40 -29.13
C GLY A 271 -23.18 18.25 -27.88
N PRO A 272 -24.06 17.23 -27.77
CA PRO A 272 -24.90 17.02 -26.59
C PRO A 272 -24.12 16.74 -25.31
N ILE A 273 -23.10 15.87 -25.33
CA ILE A 273 -22.29 15.57 -24.15
C ILE A 273 -21.45 16.78 -23.71
N LYS A 274 -20.92 17.56 -24.66
CA LYS A 274 -20.23 18.82 -24.37
C LYS A 274 -21.15 19.83 -23.72
N TRP A 275 -22.41 19.91 -24.16
CA TRP A 275 -23.43 20.75 -23.53
C TRP A 275 -23.72 20.30 -22.09
N MET A 276 -23.82 18.98 -21.81
CA MET A 276 -24.04 18.47 -20.46
C MET A 276 -22.92 18.87 -19.49
N ALA A 277 -21.66 18.80 -19.92
CA ALA A 277 -20.52 19.23 -19.11
C ALA A 277 -20.57 20.74 -18.83
N CYS A 278 -20.78 21.56 -19.86
CA CYS A 278 -20.87 23.02 -19.74
C CYS A 278 -22.02 23.47 -18.83
N ALA A 279 -23.21 22.87 -18.98
CA ALA A 279 -24.40 23.21 -18.21
C ALA A 279 -24.28 22.88 -16.71
N ASN A 280 -23.38 21.96 -16.34
CA ASN A 280 -23.23 21.47 -14.97
C ASN A 280 -21.87 21.80 -14.35
N LYS A 281 -21.20 22.87 -14.80
CA LYS A 281 -19.91 23.35 -14.25
C LYS A 281 -18.83 22.25 -14.17
N GLY A 282 -18.87 21.28 -15.08
CA GLY A 282 -17.85 20.25 -15.21
C GLY A 282 -16.91 20.56 -16.36
N TYR A 283 -16.41 19.50 -17.01
CA TYR A 283 -15.49 19.61 -18.13
C TYR A 283 -15.67 18.45 -19.10
N PHE A 284 -15.22 18.68 -20.33
CA PHE A 284 -15.31 17.72 -21.44
C PHE A 284 -13.91 17.27 -21.84
N TYR A 285 -13.72 15.96 -21.97
CA TYR A 285 -12.45 15.32 -22.32
C TYR A 285 -12.62 14.38 -23.50
N GLU A 286 -11.62 14.33 -24.38
CA GLU A 286 -11.57 13.40 -25.52
C GLU A 286 -10.43 12.41 -25.36
N ILE A 287 -10.73 11.11 -25.41
CA ILE A 287 -9.75 10.03 -25.27
C ILE A 287 -9.70 9.23 -26.58
N PRO A 288 -8.88 9.63 -27.57
CA PRO A 288 -8.80 8.95 -28.85
C PRO A 288 -8.00 7.64 -28.79
N SER A 289 -7.10 7.49 -27.82
CA SER A 289 -6.16 6.37 -27.73
C SER A 289 -5.69 6.10 -26.30
N ILE A 290 -5.02 4.96 -26.10
CA ILE A 290 -4.47 4.54 -24.79
C ILE A 290 -3.49 5.57 -24.23
N GLY A 291 -2.66 6.19 -25.07
CA GLY A 291 -1.68 7.18 -24.63
C GLY A 291 -2.31 8.46 -24.06
N ALA A 292 -3.53 8.79 -24.50
CA ALA A 292 -4.27 9.96 -24.01
C ALA A 292 -4.99 9.70 -22.68
N ILE A 293 -5.25 8.43 -22.33
CA ILE A 293 -5.98 8.06 -21.10
C ILE A 293 -5.29 8.67 -19.89
N ARG A 294 -3.99 8.47 -19.77
CA ARG A 294 -3.24 8.86 -18.58
C ARG A 294 -3.36 10.34 -18.24
N ILE A 295 -3.31 11.23 -19.24
CA ILE A 295 -3.36 12.68 -19.03
C ILE A 295 -4.78 13.10 -18.69
N ASN A 296 -5.75 12.68 -19.52
CA ASN A 296 -7.14 13.15 -19.42
C ASN A 296 -7.87 12.64 -18.18
N THR A 297 -7.50 11.46 -17.64
CA THR A 297 -8.10 10.95 -16.41
C THR A 297 -7.63 11.68 -15.15
N GLN A 298 -6.65 12.60 -15.24
CA GLN A 298 -6.13 13.36 -14.09
C GLN A 298 -6.55 14.83 -14.11
N GLU A 299 -6.73 15.41 -15.30
CA GLU A 299 -7.04 16.84 -15.47
C GLU A 299 -8.34 17.31 -14.80
N TYR A 300 -9.21 16.40 -14.36
CA TYR A 300 -10.40 16.80 -13.61
C TYR A 300 -10.06 17.45 -12.26
N LEU A 301 -8.90 17.12 -11.68
CA LEU A 301 -8.43 17.71 -10.42
C LEU A 301 -8.26 19.23 -10.52
N ASP A 302 -7.85 19.75 -11.68
CA ASP A 302 -7.73 21.19 -11.93
C ASP A 302 -9.08 21.93 -11.82
N VAL A 303 -10.16 21.24 -12.16
CA VAL A 303 -11.53 21.77 -12.02
C VAL A 303 -11.99 21.68 -10.57
N MET A 304 -11.59 20.63 -9.86
CA MET A 304 -11.92 20.38 -8.47
C MET A 304 -11.18 21.31 -7.50
N GLY A 305 -9.95 21.72 -7.82
CA GLY A 305 -9.16 22.65 -7.00
C GLY A 305 -9.69 24.09 -7.00
N ARG A 306 -10.47 24.50 -8.02
CA ARG A 306 -10.88 25.92 -8.18
C ARG A 306 -11.57 26.54 -6.95
N PRO A 307 -12.55 25.89 -6.28
CA PRO A 307 -13.17 26.46 -5.09
C PRO A 307 -12.19 26.62 -3.93
N MET A 308 -11.23 25.70 -3.79
CA MET A 308 -10.20 25.74 -2.75
C MET A 308 -9.27 26.94 -2.96
N VAL A 309 -8.87 27.20 -4.22
CA VAL A 309 -8.09 28.39 -4.59
C VAL A 309 -8.86 29.69 -4.31
N LEU A 310 -10.18 29.70 -4.58
CA LEU A 310 -11.03 30.87 -4.31
C LEU A 310 -11.26 31.11 -2.81
N ALA A 311 -11.27 30.05 -2.00
CA ALA A 311 -11.44 30.12 -0.57
C ALA A 311 -10.15 30.51 0.19
N ASP A 312 -9.00 30.60 -0.51
CA ASP A 312 -7.66 30.75 0.09
C ASP A 312 -7.42 29.74 1.23
N ALA A 313 -8.02 28.54 1.11
CA ALA A 313 -7.95 27.50 2.10
C ALA A 313 -6.59 26.81 2.02
N LYS A 314 -5.76 27.05 3.02
CA LYS A 314 -4.38 26.62 3.05
C LYS A 314 -4.11 25.85 4.35
N GLU A 315 -4.59 24.62 4.36
CA GLU A 315 -4.45 23.71 5.48
C GLU A 315 -3.45 22.61 5.13
N VAL A 316 -2.58 22.26 6.08
CA VAL A 316 -1.65 21.15 5.92
C VAL A 316 -2.41 19.86 6.16
N GLN A 317 -2.33 18.94 5.22
CA GLN A 317 -2.90 17.60 5.35
C GLN A 317 -1.79 16.56 5.46
N TRP A 318 -2.10 15.40 6.02
CA TRP A 318 -1.14 14.30 6.09
C TRP A 318 -1.65 13.15 5.24
N THR A 319 -0.74 12.56 4.48
CA THR A 319 -1.07 11.43 3.61
C THR A 319 -1.05 10.13 4.39
N ASN A 320 -1.70 9.09 3.84
CA ASN A 320 -1.48 7.73 4.31
C ASN A 320 -0.01 7.31 4.13
N VAL A 321 0.43 6.33 4.92
CA VAL A 321 1.78 5.77 4.80
C VAL A 321 1.94 5.17 3.41
N TYR A 322 3.02 5.51 2.71
CA TYR A 322 3.39 4.89 1.44
C TYR A 322 4.90 4.63 1.38
N LEU A 323 5.33 3.80 0.42
CA LEU A 323 6.74 3.53 0.21
C LEU A 323 7.45 4.80 -0.26
N ASP A 324 8.44 5.22 0.52
CA ASP A 324 9.39 6.33 0.33
C ASP A 324 9.10 7.63 1.11
N ALA A 325 7.91 7.88 1.70
CA ALA A 325 7.66 8.94 2.74
C ALA A 325 6.19 9.18 3.16
N LEU A 326 5.97 10.09 4.13
CA LEU A 326 4.74 10.84 4.40
C LEU A 326 4.91 12.29 3.93
N VAL A 327 4.01 12.82 3.09
CA VAL A 327 4.15 14.18 2.52
C VAL A 327 3.13 15.15 3.10
N GLN A 328 3.59 16.34 3.52
CA GLN A 328 2.73 17.49 3.82
C GLN A 328 2.46 18.37 2.58
N PRO A 329 1.22 18.54 2.08
CA PRO A 329 0.87 19.46 1.03
C PRO A 329 0.91 20.92 1.53
N ILE A 330 1.64 21.81 0.84
CA ILE A 330 1.64 23.26 1.12
C ILE A 330 1.40 24.11 -0.14
N PHE A 331 0.36 24.94 0.00
CA PHE A 331 0.01 26.29 -0.51
C PHE A 331 0.07 26.64 -2.01
N ASN A 332 -1.02 27.31 -2.42
CA ASN A 332 -1.14 28.09 -3.66
C ASN A 332 -0.99 29.60 -3.34
N GLU A 333 -0.18 30.33 -4.08
CA GLU A 333 -0.08 31.80 -3.95
C GLU A 333 -0.97 32.49 -4.97
N HIS A 334 -1.88 33.35 -4.49
CA HIS A 334 -2.68 34.21 -5.34
C HIS A 334 -1.89 35.48 -5.67
N ASN A 335 -1.39 35.58 -6.90
CA ASN A 335 -0.86 36.84 -7.40
C ASN A 335 -2.05 37.81 -7.63
N ARG A 336 -2.28 38.73 -6.67
CA ARG A 336 -3.38 39.70 -6.67
C ARG A 336 -3.42 40.64 -7.89
N ASN A 337 -2.41 40.60 -8.77
CA ASN A 337 -2.24 41.54 -9.88
C ASN A 337 -2.45 40.97 -11.29
N CYS A 338 -3.03 39.77 -11.45
CA CYS A 338 -3.51 39.33 -12.77
C CYS A 338 -4.90 38.73 -12.69
N MET A 339 -5.78 39.15 -13.60
CA MET A 339 -7.12 38.59 -13.76
C MET A 339 -7.08 37.06 -13.89
N ASN A 340 -7.89 36.37 -13.07
CA ASN A 340 -8.47 35.04 -13.33
C ASN A 340 -7.52 33.82 -13.44
N ASN A 341 -6.57 33.60 -12.54
CA ASN A 341 -5.98 32.26 -12.38
C ASN A 341 -6.66 31.50 -11.22
N GLN A 342 -7.60 30.63 -11.55
CA GLN A 342 -8.33 29.76 -10.59
C GLN A 342 -7.68 28.38 -10.41
N LEU A 343 -6.48 28.17 -10.95
CA LEU A 343 -5.76 26.90 -10.90
C LEU A 343 -4.66 26.95 -9.83
N ILE A 344 -4.25 25.77 -9.38
CA ILE A 344 -3.06 25.62 -8.54
C ILE A 344 -1.81 25.67 -9.40
N LEU A 345 -0.74 26.28 -8.88
CA LEU A 345 0.59 26.16 -9.50
C LEU A 345 1.15 24.76 -9.35
N GLY A 346 0.84 24.13 -8.21
CA GLY A 346 1.36 22.84 -7.83
C GLY A 346 1.09 22.55 -6.35
N VAL A 347 1.70 21.49 -5.86
CA VAL A 347 1.64 21.05 -4.45
C VAL A 347 3.08 20.90 -3.96
N MET A 348 3.43 21.55 -2.85
CA MET A 348 4.70 21.30 -2.16
C MET A 348 4.54 20.14 -1.19
N GLY A 349 5.61 19.39 -0.97
CA GLY A 349 5.66 18.23 -0.12
C GLY A 349 6.90 18.22 0.76
N VAL A 350 6.78 17.81 2.02
CA VAL A 350 7.92 17.47 2.88
C VAL A 350 7.74 16.09 3.49
N ASP A 351 8.81 15.30 3.44
CA ASP A 351 8.83 13.91 3.85
C ASP A 351 9.12 13.75 5.36
N VAL A 352 8.32 12.93 6.04
CA VAL A 352 8.59 12.45 7.40
C VAL A 352 8.75 10.93 7.39
N SER A 353 9.85 10.42 7.93
CA SER A 353 10.07 8.98 8.05
C SER A 353 9.33 8.42 9.26
N LEU A 354 8.79 7.21 9.12
CA LEU A 354 8.25 6.44 10.24
C LEU A 354 9.31 6.16 11.32
N ASP A 355 10.59 6.11 10.93
CA ASP A 355 11.68 5.90 11.90
C ASP A 355 11.87 7.12 12.81
N ASP A 356 11.61 8.34 12.31
CA ASP A 356 11.65 9.55 13.12
C ASP A 356 10.46 9.60 14.09
N ILE A 357 9.28 9.17 13.65
CA ILE A 357 8.11 9.02 14.54
C ILE A 357 8.38 7.95 15.60
N LYS A 358 8.97 6.80 15.24
CA LYS A 358 9.36 5.74 16.18
C LYS A 358 10.34 6.23 17.26
N ARG A 359 11.23 7.16 16.93
CA ARG A 359 12.16 7.77 17.92
C ARG A 359 11.42 8.59 18.97
N LEU A 360 10.28 9.19 18.63
CA LEU A 360 9.42 9.92 19.57
C LEU A 360 8.60 8.98 20.48
N THR A 361 8.48 7.70 20.13
CA THR A 361 7.74 6.68 20.88
C THR A 361 8.68 5.58 21.41
N PRO A 362 9.51 5.87 22.43
CA PRO A 362 10.50 4.91 22.92
C PRO A 362 9.85 3.69 23.59
N ARG A 363 10.22 2.48 23.16
CA ARG A 363 9.67 1.21 23.67
C ARG A 363 10.49 0.55 24.79
N PHE A 364 11.71 1.01 25.06
CA PHE A 364 12.65 0.32 25.94
C PHE A 364 12.27 0.33 27.44
N THR A 365 11.40 1.27 27.85
CA THR A 365 10.95 1.38 29.25
C THR A 365 9.68 0.56 29.52
N ILE A 366 8.87 0.28 28.49
CA ILE A 366 7.56 -0.36 28.63
C ILE A 366 7.60 -1.90 28.49
N GLY A 367 8.75 -2.45 28.10
CA GLY A 367 8.96 -3.89 27.91
C GLY A 367 8.53 -4.42 26.52
N PRO A 368 8.83 -5.69 26.18
CA PRO A 368 8.64 -6.24 24.83
C PRO A 368 7.19 -6.38 24.38
N ASN A 369 6.28 -6.60 25.34
CA ASN A 369 4.85 -6.78 25.08
C ASN A 369 4.09 -5.45 25.09
N GLY A 370 4.73 -4.36 25.53
CA GLY A 370 4.20 -3.01 25.46
C GLY A 370 4.54 -2.36 24.13
N TYR A 371 3.58 -1.66 23.51
CA TYR A 371 3.81 -0.96 22.24
C TYR A 371 2.88 0.23 22.07
N TYR A 372 3.34 1.17 21.23
CA TYR A 372 2.52 2.26 20.75
C TYR A 372 1.89 1.89 19.42
N PHE A 373 0.67 2.37 19.20
CA PHE A 373 0.09 2.42 17.87
C PHE A 373 -0.62 3.75 17.64
N ALA A 374 -0.68 4.17 16.38
CA ALA A 374 -1.36 5.40 16.00
C ALA A 374 -2.28 5.13 14.83
N ILE A 375 -3.49 5.67 14.87
CA ILE A 375 -4.49 5.50 13.81
C ILE A 375 -4.89 6.85 13.21
N ASP A 376 -5.26 6.82 11.94
CA ASP A 376 -5.90 7.93 11.24
C ASP A 376 -7.42 7.96 11.48
N PRO A 377 -8.14 9.00 11.00
CA PRO A 377 -9.60 9.09 11.08
C PRO A 377 -10.35 7.99 10.31
N ASN A 378 -9.69 7.29 9.38
CA ASN A 378 -10.28 6.18 8.63
C ASN A 378 -10.10 4.83 9.35
N GLY A 379 -9.23 4.75 10.37
CA GLY A 379 -8.86 3.55 11.12
C GLY A 379 -7.59 2.84 10.63
N TYR A 380 -6.91 3.38 9.63
CA TYR A 380 -5.61 2.90 9.18
C TYR A 380 -4.51 3.20 10.19
N VAL A 381 -3.58 2.27 10.32
CA VAL A 381 -2.50 2.38 11.29
C VAL A 381 -1.30 3.10 10.69
N LEU A 382 -0.90 4.21 11.32
CA LEU A 382 0.32 4.97 11.01
C LEU A 382 1.55 4.29 11.62
N LEU A 383 1.42 3.78 12.84
CA LEU A 383 2.49 3.16 13.62
C LEU A 383 1.96 1.85 14.22
N HIS A 384 2.58 0.71 13.92
CA HIS A 384 2.25 -0.56 14.57
C HIS A 384 3.44 -1.53 14.50
N PRO A 385 3.66 -2.42 15.48
CA PRO A 385 4.67 -3.47 15.40
C PRO A 385 4.49 -4.42 14.20
N ASN A 386 3.24 -4.71 13.83
CA ASN A 386 2.90 -5.59 12.70
C ASN A 386 2.90 -4.88 11.34
N LEU A 387 3.12 -3.56 11.28
CA LEU A 387 3.17 -2.83 10.02
C LEU A 387 4.54 -3.04 9.36
N GLN A 388 4.57 -3.71 8.21
CA GLN A 388 5.78 -3.94 7.42
C GLN A 388 5.90 -2.96 6.24
N PRO A 389 7.13 -2.66 5.77
CA PRO A 389 7.35 -1.81 4.60
C PRO A 389 7.12 -2.58 3.29
N LYS A 390 5.94 -3.19 3.13
CA LYS A 390 5.50 -3.93 1.93
C LYS A 390 4.17 -3.40 1.44
N GLU A 391 3.91 -3.47 0.13
CA GLU A 391 2.60 -3.10 -0.43
C GLU A 391 1.57 -4.21 -0.19
N PRO A 392 0.29 -3.88 0.11
CA PRO A 392 -0.24 -2.54 0.37
C PRO A 392 0.19 -2.00 1.74
N VAL A 393 0.44 -0.68 1.80
CA VAL A 393 0.93 -0.01 3.01
C VAL A 393 -0.22 0.47 3.92
N THR A 394 -1.43 0.58 3.37
CA THR A 394 -2.66 0.90 4.12
C THR A 394 -3.19 -0.36 4.81
N LEU A 395 -2.91 -0.50 6.10
CA LEU A 395 -3.39 -1.59 6.95
C LEU A 395 -4.33 -1.01 8.01
N ASP A 396 -5.52 -1.58 8.19
CA ASP A 396 -6.45 -1.20 9.26
C ASP A 396 -5.97 -1.77 10.61
N PHE A 397 -6.27 -1.09 11.71
CA PHE A 397 -6.04 -1.60 13.06
C PHE A 397 -6.67 -2.99 13.30
N LEU A 398 -7.88 -3.21 12.79
CA LEU A 398 -8.58 -4.49 12.93
C LEU A 398 -7.98 -5.61 12.05
N ASP A 399 -7.19 -5.26 11.04
CA ASP A 399 -6.44 -6.21 10.24
C ASP A 399 -5.03 -6.45 10.83
N ALA A 400 -4.45 -5.44 11.49
CA ALA A 400 -3.14 -5.52 12.13
C ALA A 400 -3.14 -6.36 13.41
N GLU A 401 -4.27 -6.45 14.11
CA GLU A 401 -4.46 -7.27 15.30
C GLU A 401 -5.64 -8.22 15.16
N LEU A 402 -5.72 -9.24 16.03
CA LEU A 402 -6.91 -10.08 16.13
C LEU A 402 -8.14 -9.25 16.52
N GLU A 403 -9.15 -9.26 15.65
CA GLU A 403 -10.42 -8.54 15.82
C GLU A 403 -11.18 -9.01 17.08
N ASN A 404 -11.77 -8.04 17.78
CA ASN A 404 -12.60 -8.24 18.95
C ASN A 404 -13.62 -7.09 19.03
N ASP A 405 -14.86 -7.36 19.42
CA ASP A 405 -15.92 -6.36 19.61
C ASP A 405 -15.47 -5.16 20.46
N ILE A 406 -14.64 -5.42 21.46
CA ILE A 406 -14.10 -4.36 22.33
C ILE A 406 -13.06 -3.50 21.58
N LYS A 407 -12.23 -4.10 20.72
CA LYS A 407 -11.26 -3.36 19.89
C LYS A 407 -11.96 -2.52 18.83
N VAL A 408 -13.08 -2.99 18.28
CA VAL A 408 -13.94 -2.19 17.39
C VAL A 408 -14.42 -0.92 18.11
N GLN A 409 -14.87 -1.05 19.37
CA GLN A 409 -15.27 0.12 20.18
C GLN A 409 -14.10 1.08 20.44
N ILE A 410 -12.90 0.56 20.76
CA ILE A 410 -11.70 1.38 20.97
C ILE A 410 -11.35 2.14 19.69
N ARG A 411 -11.36 1.45 18.54
CA ARG A 411 -11.14 2.06 17.22
C ARG A 411 -12.14 3.18 16.96
N THR A 412 -13.44 2.97 17.16
CA THR A 412 -14.46 4.01 16.98
C THR A 412 -14.23 5.20 17.92
N GLN A 413 -13.92 4.95 19.19
CA GLN A 413 -13.64 6.03 20.16
C GLN A 413 -12.40 6.84 19.82
N MET A 414 -11.36 6.20 19.28
CA MET A 414 -10.15 6.87 18.81
C MET A 414 -10.39 7.68 17.53
N ILE A 415 -11.20 7.19 16.59
CA ILE A 415 -11.62 7.92 15.38
C ILE A 415 -12.45 9.16 15.76
N ASP A 416 -13.35 9.01 16.74
CA ASP A 416 -14.16 10.11 17.29
C ASP A 416 -13.34 11.08 18.17
N ARG A 417 -12.02 10.89 18.27
CA ARG A 417 -11.05 11.72 19.02
C ARG A 417 -11.32 11.81 20.53
N ASN A 418 -11.94 10.79 21.11
CA ASN A 418 -12.14 10.73 22.56
C ASN A 418 -10.89 10.19 23.27
N THR A 419 -10.62 10.68 24.48
CA THR A 419 -9.60 10.09 25.36
C THR A 419 -10.21 8.97 26.21
N GLY A 420 -9.46 7.91 26.44
CA GLY A 420 -9.98 6.80 27.23
C GLY A 420 -8.93 5.74 27.56
N ASN A 421 -9.32 4.84 28.46
CA ASN A 421 -8.57 3.64 28.77
C ASN A 421 -9.53 2.44 28.87
N LYS A 422 -9.02 1.25 28.55
CA LYS A 422 -9.78 0.01 28.64
C LYS A 422 -8.86 -1.18 28.81
N THR A 423 -9.11 -1.98 29.83
CA THR A 423 -8.48 -3.28 30.03
C THR A 423 -9.25 -4.34 29.27
N VAL A 424 -8.58 -5.08 28.41
CA VAL A 424 -9.18 -6.10 27.55
C VAL A 424 -8.40 -7.39 27.67
N GLU A 425 -9.09 -8.49 27.84
CA GLU A 425 -8.51 -9.81 27.70
C GLU A 425 -8.58 -10.20 26.22
N THR A 426 -7.43 -10.34 25.58
CA THR A 426 -7.33 -10.52 24.13
C THR A 426 -6.38 -11.64 23.78
N LEU A 427 -6.60 -12.22 22.61
CA LEU A 427 -5.66 -13.14 21.99
C LEU A 427 -4.56 -12.34 21.31
N VAL A 428 -3.30 -12.66 21.63
CA VAL A 428 -2.11 -12.03 21.08
C VAL A 428 -1.46 -13.03 20.13
N LYS A 429 -1.36 -12.64 18.85
CA LYS A 429 -0.65 -13.42 17.83
C LYS A 429 0.84 -13.35 18.13
N SER A 430 1.50 -14.52 18.15
CA SER A 430 2.95 -14.61 18.30
C SER A 430 3.69 -14.04 17.09
N GLN A 431 4.92 -13.57 17.29
CA GLN A 431 5.75 -12.94 16.25
C GLN A 431 6.08 -13.88 15.09
N ASP A 432 6.18 -15.19 15.38
CA ASP A 432 6.44 -16.25 14.41
C ASP A 432 5.17 -16.81 13.76
N GLU A 433 4.00 -16.23 14.08
CA GLU A 433 2.69 -16.61 13.53
C GLU A 433 2.22 -18.04 13.82
N ARG A 434 2.90 -18.76 14.72
CA ARG A 434 2.59 -20.16 15.06
C ARG A 434 1.68 -20.32 16.27
N TYR A 435 1.73 -19.36 17.18
CA TYR A 435 1.07 -19.43 18.49
C TYR A 435 0.14 -18.25 18.71
N ILE A 436 -0.87 -18.47 19.56
CA ILE A 436 -1.79 -17.45 20.03
C ILE A 436 -1.88 -17.60 21.55
N ASP A 437 -1.41 -16.59 22.27
CA ASP A 437 -1.44 -16.57 23.73
C ASP A 437 -2.58 -15.65 24.21
N ARG A 438 -3.21 -15.99 25.34
CA ARG A 438 -4.25 -15.15 25.96
C ARG A 438 -3.56 -14.16 26.89
N GLY A 439 -3.69 -12.87 26.60
CA GLY A 439 -3.06 -11.80 27.37
C GLY A 439 -4.06 -10.74 27.82
N ILE A 440 -3.92 -10.30 29.06
CA ILE A 440 -4.63 -9.11 29.58
C ILE A 440 -3.83 -7.88 29.18
N ARG A 441 -4.44 -6.99 28.41
CA ARG A 441 -3.82 -5.78 27.88
C ARG A 441 -4.64 -4.55 28.25
N THR A 442 -3.96 -3.52 28.72
CA THR A 442 -4.55 -2.21 28.99
C THR A 442 -4.26 -1.30 27.81
N TYR A 443 -5.31 -0.92 27.08
CA TYR A 443 -5.25 0.07 26.00
C TYR A 443 -5.54 1.44 26.59
N THR A 444 -4.68 2.42 26.33
CA THR A 444 -4.91 3.83 26.69
C THR A 444 -4.69 4.67 25.46
N TRP A 445 -5.59 5.59 25.13
CA TRP A 445 -5.50 6.39 23.90
C TRP A 445 -5.87 7.85 24.12
N ALA A 446 -5.28 8.71 23.30
CA ALA A 446 -5.53 10.14 23.26
C ALA A 446 -5.30 10.72 21.85
N PRO A 447 -6.02 11.79 21.47
CA PRO A 447 -5.78 12.48 20.22
C PRO A 447 -4.45 13.24 20.26
N VAL A 448 -3.75 13.28 19.12
CA VAL A 448 -2.55 14.12 18.95
C VAL A 448 -3.02 15.55 18.65
N ASN A 449 -2.58 16.51 19.46
CA ASN A 449 -2.95 17.91 19.27
C ASN A 449 -2.30 18.47 18.00
N GLY A 450 -3.09 19.16 17.16
CA GLY A 450 -2.61 19.77 15.91
C GLY A 450 -2.66 18.86 14.69
N THR A 451 -3.05 17.60 14.83
CA THR A 451 -3.31 16.68 13.70
C THR A 451 -4.62 15.92 13.92
N ASP A 452 -4.99 15.10 12.93
CA ASP A 452 -6.17 14.24 12.98
C ASP A 452 -5.87 12.80 13.47
N TYR A 453 -4.62 12.54 13.88
CA TYR A 453 -4.21 11.23 14.37
C TYR A 453 -4.56 11.05 15.86
N SER A 454 -4.86 9.81 16.22
CA SER A 454 -5.00 9.38 17.61
C SER A 454 -3.91 8.37 17.94
N LEU A 455 -3.24 8.56 19.08
CA LEU A 455 -2.16 7.70 19.55
C LEU A 455 -2.63 6.89 20.75
N ALA A 456 -2.25 5.62 20.76
CA ALA A 456 -2.54 4.68 21.81
C ALA A 456 -1.28 3.97 22.30
N LEU A 457 -1.33 3.56 23.55
CA LEU A 457 -0.34 2.76 24.24
C LEU A 457 -1.00 1.51 24.79
N VAL A 458 -0.42 0.36 24.47
CA VAL A 458 -0.83 -0.95 24.98
C VAL A 458 0.20 -1.41 25.99
N LEU A 459 -0.25 -1.77 27.19
CA LEU A 459 0.61 -2.30 28.24
C LEU A 459 -0.01 -3.56 28.88
N PRO A 460 0.79 -4.61 29.13
CA PRO A 460 0.44 -5.60 30.15
C PRO A 460 0.41 -4.98 31.55
N GLU A 461 -0.37 -5.58 32.46
CA GLU A 461 -0.48 -5.13 33.85
C GLU A 461 0.87 -5.20 34.61
N TYR A 462 1.70 -6.20 34.32
CA TYR A 462 3.01 -6.35 34.97
C TYR A 462 4.06 -5.32 34.52
N SER A 463 3.85 -4.59 33.42
CA SER A 463 4.81 -3.63 32.87
C SER A 463 4.57 -2.19 33.32
N LEU A 464 3.76 -1.98 34.37
CA LEU A 464 3.53 -0.67 34.97
C LEU A 464 4.79 -0.10 35.67
N HIS A 465 5.77 -0.95 35.94
CA HIS A 465 7.04 -0.57 36.56
C HIS A 465 8.20 -0.97 35.65
N TYR A 466 9.25 -0.13 35.64
CA TYR A 466 10.49 -0.40 34.92
C TYR A 466 11.69 -0.16 35.82
N ILE A 467 12.83 -0.76 35.45
CA ILE A 467 14.07 -0.63 36.20
C ILE A 467 14.88 0.52 35.59
N GLU A 468 15.14 1.57 36.39
CA GLU A 468 16.06 2.65 36.02
C GLU A 468 17.42 2.43 36.68
N ALA A 469 18.47 2.30 35.87
CA ALA A 469 19.83 2.05 36.36
C ALA A 469 20.50 3.36 36.82
N ASN A 470 20.47 3.65 38.13
CA ASN A 470 21.22 4.77 38.70
C ASN A 470 22.68 4.35 39.02
N LEU A 471 23.56 4.44 38.03
CA LEU A 471 24.98 4.07 38.13
C LEU A 471 25.83 5.33 38.44
N GLY A 472 25.90 5.73 39.71
CA GLY A 472 26.63 6.94 40.15
C GLY A 472 28.15 6.83 40.29
N ASP A 473 28.74 5.62 40.19
CA ASP A 473 30.19 5.42 40.36
C ASP A 473 30.90 5.24 39.00
N THR A 474 31.89 6.09 38.70
CA THR A 474 32.77 5.99 37.51
C THR A 474 33.49 4.64 37.43
N ILE A 475 33.79 4.00 38.57
CA ILE A 475 34.41 2.67 38.63
C ILE A 475 33.42 1.56 38.24
N LYS A 476 32.13 1.72 38.56
CA LYS A 476 31.07 0.77 38.14
C LYS A 476 30.74 0.94 36.66
N GLN A 477 30.82 2.16 36.13
CA GLN A 477 30.68 2.46 34.69
C GLN A 477 31.88 1.98 33.86
N ALA A 478 33.12 2.13 34.36
CA ALA A 478 34.32 1.59 33.70
C ALA A 478 34.38 0.06 33.77
N MET A 479 33.90 -0.53 34.89
CA MET A 479 33.55 -1.94 34.88
C MET A 479 32.53 -2.22 33.78
N CYS A 480 31.57 -1.34 33.49
CA CYS A 480 30.56 -1.47 32.44
C CYS A 480 31.07 -1.24 31.00
N GLU A 481 32.17 -0.55 30.73
CA GLU A 481 32.79 -0.60 29.38
C GLU A 481 33.41 -1.98 29.11
N TYR A 482 33.98 -2.60 30.15
CA TYR A 482 34.42 -4.01 30.12
C TYR A 482 33.30 -5.03 30.43
N ARG A 483 32.16 -4.59 31.00
CA ARG A 483 31.02 -5.42 31.46
C ARG A 483 29.68 -5.09 30.81
N LEU A 484 29.56 -4.21 29.81
CA LEU A 484 28.41 -4.23 28.89
C LEU A 484 28.50 -5.50 28.04
N LEU A 485 29.72 -6.02 27.85
CA LEU A 485 30.01 -7.42 27.50
C LEU A 485 29.71 -8.45 28.60
N SER A 486 29.47 -8.04 29.86
CA SER A 486 29.34 -8.93 31.04
C SER A 486 28.11 -8.71 31.96
N PHE A 487 27.16 -7.83 31.66
CA PHE A 487 25.83 -7.81 32.29
C PHE A 487 25.04 -9.08 31.93
N SER A 488 25.57 -9.84 30.98
CA SER A 488 25.31 -11.24 30.66
C SER A 488 25.65 -12.24 31.78
N ARG A 489 26.14 -11.84 32.97
CA ARG A 489 26.40 -12.77 34.09
C ARG A 489 25.16 -13.31 34.83
N PHE A 490 23.95 -12.80 34.55
CA PHE A 490 22.71 -13.46 34.99
C PHE A 490 22.21 -14.53 33.97
N SER A 491 22.85 -14.66 32.81
CA SER A 491 22.43 -15.52 31.70
C SER A 491 23.44 -16.65 31.49
N LEU A 492 23.49 -17.59 32.44
CA LEU A 492 24.57 -18.58 32.56
C LEU A 492 24.53 -19.76 31.56
N ILE A 493 23.62 -19.80 30.57
CA ILE A 493 23.34 -21.04 29.80
C ILE A 493 23.52 -20.92 28.28
N PHE A 494 23.54 -19.72 27.71
CA PHE A 494 23.62 -19.55 26.24
C PHE A 494 25.04 -19.51 25.67
N PHE A 495 26.09 -19.59 26.49
CA PHE A 495 27.44 -19.25 26.05
C PHE A 495 28.21 -20.35 25.30
N SER A 496 27.87 -21.64 25.44
CA SER A 496 28.63 -22.72 24.75
C SER A 496 28.05 -23.16 23.40
N ALA A 497 26.88 -22.63 23.01
CA ALA A 497 26.12 -23.03 21.81
C ALA A 497 25.77 -21.82 20.92
N GLY A 498 26.51 -20.71 21.03
CA GLY A 498 26.20 -19.47 20.31
C GLY A 498 26.25 -19.59 18.78
N GLU A 499 26.96 -20.59 18.24
CA GLU A 499 27.00 -20.88 16.81
C GLU A 499 25.69 -21.50 16.28
N GLU A 500 24.91 -22.14 17.16
CA GLU A 500 23.59 -22.72 16.86
C GLU A 500 22.44 -21.72 17.07
N TRP A 501 22.74 -20.47 17.48
CA TRP A 501 21.73 -19.45 17.76
C TRP A 501 21.18 -18.83 16.47
N GLY A 502 20.06 -19.37 15.99
CA GLY A 502 19.34 -18.87 14.81
C GLY A 502 18.32 -17.75 15.07
N GLU A 503 18.16 -17.32 16.32
CA GLU A 503 17.16 -16.32 16.73
C GLU A 503 17.67 -14.88 16.60
N ASN A 504 16.75 -13.91 16.51
CA ASN A 504 17.12 -12.50 16.45
C ASN A 504 17.86 -12.08 17.75
N SER A 505 18.97 -11.35 17.60
CA SER A 505 19.75 -10.85 18.73
C SER A 505 19.05 -9.71 19.47
N GLU A 506 18.11 -9.02 18.82
CA GLU A 506 17.26 -8.03 19.47
C GLU A 506 16.18 -8.71 20.32
N THR A 507 16.33 -8.64 21.65
CA THR A 507 15.43 -9.32 22.61
C THR A 507 13.96 -8.90 22.48
N TYR A 508 13.70 -7.67 22.04
CA TYR A 508 12.34 -7.15 21.85
C TYR A 508 11.62 -7.73 20.62
N ASP A 509 12.37 -8.36 19.71
CA ASP A 509 11.83 -9.00 18.51
C ASP A 509 11.79 -10.53 18.65
N SER A 510 12.25 -11.07 19.79
CA SER A 510 12.22 -12.51 20.09
C SER A 510 10.80 -12.99 20.38
N SER A 511 10.34 -13.98 19.61
CA SER A 511 9.03 -14.64 19.80
C SER A 511 8.94 -15.29 21.19
N PHE A 512 9.87 -16.20 21.50
CA PHE A 512 9.83 -16.96 22.76
C PHE A 512 9.92 -16.05 24.00
N TYR A 513 10.63 -14.91 23.92
CA TYR A 513 10.74 -13.99 25.04
C TYR A 513 9.41 -13.33 25.37
N LYS A 514 8.67 -12.87 24.35
CA LYS A 514 7.32 -12.29 24.50
C LYS A 514 6.34 -13.30 25.09
N ARG A 515 6.33 -14.52 24.57
CA ARG A 515 5.46 -15.61 25.05
C ARG A 515 5.71 -15.95 26.52
N ASN A 516 6.98 -16.06 26.92
CA ASN A 516 7.36 -16.37 28.30
C ASN A 516 6.92 -15.31 29.31
N LEU A 517 6.74 -14.06 28.89
CA LEU A 517 6.27 -12.99 29.77
C LEU A 517 4.76 -13.02 29.98
N ASP A 518 3.99 -13.53 29.02
CA ASP A 518 2.53 -13.61 29.12
C ASP A 518 2.05 -14.87 29.87
N ASN A 519 2.91 -15.88 30.05
CA ASN A 519 2.56 -17.13 30.71
C ASN A 519 3.35 -17.34 32.01
N ASP A 520 2.65 -17.74 33.09
CA ASP A 520 3.25 -18.07 34.38
C ASP A 520 3.85 -19.51 34.45
N VAL A 521 3.80 -20.24 33.33
CA VAL A 521 4.23 -21.65 33.22
C VAL A 521 5.41 -21.77 32.25
N TYR A 522 6.26 -22.78 32.43
CA TYR A 522 7.34 -23.08 31.49
C TYR A 522 6.79 -23.34 30.07
N ILE A 523 7.25 -22.54 29.11
CA ILE A 523 6.91 -22.69 27.70
C ILE A 523 7.98 -23.53 26.99
N PHE A 524 7.52 -24.43 26.12
CA PHE A 524 8.37 -25.15 25.18
C PHE A 524 8.28 -24.48 23.81
N THR A 525 9.43 -24.27 23.16
CA THR A 525 9.48 -23.74 21.79
C THR A 525 10.32 -24.66 20.95
N LEU A 526 9.77 -25.11 19.82
CA LEU A 526 10.47 -25.91 18.84
C LEU A 526 11.22 -25.02 17.86
N LEU A 527 12.53 -25.24 17.74
CA LEU A 527 13.35 -24.75 16.64
C LEU A 527 12.99 -25.56 15.39
N ILE A 528 12.55 -24.88 14.33
CA ILE A 528 12.22 -25.53 13.06
C ILE A 528 13.53 -25.95 12.39
N TYR A 529 13.86 -27.24 12.43
CA TYR A 529 14.94 -27.83 11.64
C TYR A 529 14.47 -28.03 10.19
N LEU A 530 14.43 -26.96 9.39
CA LEU A 530 14.26 -27.09 7.93
C LEU A 530 15.34 -26.29 7.17
N LYS A 531 16.34 -27.08 6.72
CA LYS A 531 17.32 -26.87 5.64
C LYS A 531 18.50 -25.91 5.91
N CYS A 532 19.69 -26.53 6.02
CA CYS A 532 21.05 -26.02 5.76
C CYS A 532 22.03 -25.83 6.94
N VAL A 533 22.21 -26.81 7.85
CA VAL A 533 23.49 -26.97 8.60
C VAL A 533 23.76 -28.47 8.88
N PRO A 534 25.02 -28.98 8.81
CA PRO A 534 25.35 -30.38 9.10
C PRO A 534 25.44 -30.68 10.60
N THR A 535 25.14 -31.94 10.93
CA THR A 535 25.19 -32.55 12.27
C THR A 535 26.61 -32.71 12.82
N ASP A 536 26.83 -32.41 14.10
CA ASP A 536 27.42 -33.33 15.11
C ASP A 536 27.69 -32.66 16.49
N LEU A 537 27.40 -33.41 17.57
CA LEU A 537 27.93 -33.37 18.96
C LEU A 537 27.23 -32.56 20.10
N LEU A 538 26.68 -33.35 21.05
CA LEU A 538 26.37 -33.14 22.50
C LEU A 538 27.41 -32.31 23.31
N PRO A 539 27.15 -31.79 24.57
CA PRO A 539 26.11 -32.18 25.57
C PRO A 539 25.41 -31.04 26.41
N ARG A 540 24.26 -31.42 27.03
CA ARG A 540 23.40 -30.83 28.12
C ARG A 540 23.87 -29.55 28.90
N PRO A 541 22.98 -28.56 29.19
CA PRO A 541 22.37 -28.43 30.55
C PRO A 541 20.98 -27.72 30.66
N ARG A 542 20.40 -27.76 31.88
CA ARG A 542 19.06 -27.26 32.29
C ARG A 542 19.01 -25.74 32.53
N LYS A 543 18.11 -25.03 31.82
CA LYS A 543 17.12 -24.01 32.31
C LYS A 543 16.22 -23.43 31.18
N LEU A 544 16.34 -23.95 29.97
CA LEU A 544 15.36 -23.97 28.88
C LEU A 544 15.52 -25.39 28.30
N ILE A 545 14.47 -26.20 28.14
CA ILE A 545 14.62 -27.51 27.49
C ILE A 545 14.52 -27.26 25.98
N LEU A 546 15.63 -26.83 25.37
CA LEU A 546 15.83 -26.99 23.94
C LEU A 546 16.05 -28.48 23.72
N LEU A 547 15.07 -29.14 23.08
CA LEU A 547 15.20 -30.54 22.72
C LEU A 547 16.15 -30.64 21.51
N GLY A 548 17.45 -30.70 21.78
CA GLY A 548 18.49 -30.87 20.75
C GLY A 548 18.92 -32.32 20.52
N ASP A 549 18.46 -33.26 21.34
CA ASP A 549 18.84 -34.67 21.25
C ASP A 549 17.66 -35.53 20.76
N TYR A 550 17.80 -36.13 19.57
CA TYR A 550 16.89 -37.16 19.04
C TYR A 550 16.70 -38.34 20.02
N HIS A 551 17.72 -38.67 20.82
CA HIS A 551 17.63 -39.70 21.86
C HIS A 551 16.89 -39.25 23.12
N SER A 552 16.74 -37.94 23.36
CA SER A 552 15.99 -37.37 24.50
C SER A 552 14.52 -37.07 24.19
N MET A 553 14.17 -37.00 22.89
CA MET A 553 12.81 -36.78 22.39
C MET A 553 11.99 -38.08 22.25
N ARG A 554 12.59 -39.23 22.61
CA ARG A 554 11.91 -40.52 22.65
C ARG A 554 11.25 -40.69 24.02
N LEU A 555 9.94 -40.99 24.02
CA LEU A 555 9.21 -41.28 25.25
C LEU A 555 9.83 -42.50 25.97
N PRO A 556 10.27 -42.38 27.24
CA PRO A 556 10.92 -43.49 27.93
C PRO A 556 9.92 -44.60 28.23
N HIS A 557 10.22 -45.81 27.72
CA HIS A 557 9.55 -47.08 27.97
C HIS A 557 8.02 -47.09 27.82
N ILE A 558 7.56 -47.04 26.56
CA ILE A 558 6.30 -47.69 26.17
C ILE A 558 6.67 -48.79 25.16
N HIS A 559 6.78 -50.03 25.64
CA HIS A 559 6.84 -51.22 24.77
C HIS A 559 5.47 -51.36 24.08
N ALA A 560 5.25 -50.66 22.97
CA ALA A 560 3.99 -50.75 22.25
C ALA A 560 4.24 -50.88 20.75
N ARG A 561 4.17 -52.11 20.24
CA ARG A 561 3.82 -52.38 18.83
C ARG A 561 2.31 -52.20 18.57
N GLN A 562 1.57 -51.52 19.47
CA GLN A 562 0.10 -51.49 19.48
C GLN A 562 -0.53 -50.12 19.72
N VAL A 563 0.20 -49.12 20.21
CA VAL A 563 -0.34 -47.78 20.50
C VAL A 563 0.75 -46.74 20.25
N ASP A 564 0.42 -45.72 19.48
CA ASP A 564 1.30 -44.61 19.16
C ASP A 564 1.04 -43.47 20.14
N CYS A 565 2.09 -43.02 20.84
CA CYS A 565 2.02 -41.95 21.83
C CYS A 565 2.86 -40.75 21.37
N VAL A 566 2.25 -39.57 21.38
CA VAL A 566 2.88 -38.29 21.00
C VAL A 566 2.67 -37.24 22.08
N ILE A 567 3.63 -36.32 22.20
CA ILE A 567 3.47 -35.08 22.97
C ILE A 567 3.37 -33.94 21.97
N LEU A 568 2.31 -33.15 22.11
CA LEU A 568 2.07 -31.94 21.33
C LEU A 568 2.20 -30.72 22.24
N ASP A 569 2.66 -29.61 21.67
CA ASP A 569 2.56 -28.31 22.34
C ASP A 569 1.14 -27.71 22.18
N ASP A 570 0.94 -26.53 22.75
CA ASP A 570 -0.31 -25.77 22.69
C ASP A 570 -0.68 -25.31 21.26
N GLY A 571 0.32 -25.16 20.39
CA GLY A 571 0.13 -24.89 18.95
C GLY A 571 -0.21 -26.14 18.13
N GLY A 572 -0.17 -27.33 18.72
CA GLY A 572 -0.37 -28.59 18.01
C GLY A 572 0.83 -29.02 17.18
N PHE A 573 2.04 -28.57 17.52
CA PHE A 573 3.30 -29.05 16.94
C PHE A 573 3.82 -30.27 17.67
N LEU A 574 4.39 -31.21 16.92
CA LEU A 574 4.93 -32.45 17.45
C LEU A 574 6.24 -32.20 18.20
N LEU A 575 6.27 -32.47 19.50
CA LEU A 575 7.46 -32.32 20.37
C LEU A 575 8.23 -33.64 20.55
N MET A 576 7.51 -34.72 20.83
CA MET A 576 8.07 -36.03 21.14
C MET A 576 7.18 -37.14 20.61
N SER A 577 7.78 -38.26 20.23
CA SER A 577 7.05 -39.45 19.80
C SER A 577 7.74 -40.72 20.30
N ASN A 578 6.95 -41.79 20.48
CA ASN A 578 7.46 -43.14 20.70
C ASN A 578 7.90 -43.85 19.40
N GLN A 579 7.33 -43.44 18.26
CA GLN A 579 7.50 -44.11 16.97
C GLN A 579 8.59 -43.45 16.13
N ASP A 580 9.51 -44.25 15.58
CA ASP A 580 10.68 -43.76 14.86
C ASP A 580 10.31 -42.96 13.58
N ASP A 581 9.18 -43.29 12.94
CA ASP A 581 8.68 -42.58 11.74
C ASP A 581 8.25 -41.12 12.03
N TYR A 582 7.76 -40.87 13.24
CA TYR A 582 7.33 -39.54 13.70
C TYR A 582 8.49 -38.74 14.28
N ILE A 583 9.57 -39.39 14.73
CA ILE A 583 10.76 -38.70 15.25
C ILE A 583 11.43 -37.83 14.16
N ILE A 584 11.38 -38.26 12.90
CA ILE A 584 11.91 -37.50 11.75
C ILE A 584 11.06 -36.24 11.45
N GLN A 585 9.81 -36.21 11.93
CA GLN A 585 8.81 -35.17 11.67
C GLN A 585 8.62 -34.23 12.86
N ILE A 586 9.48 -34.30 13.89
CA ILE A 586 9.42 -33.41 15.05
C ILE A 586 9.56 -31.95 14.60
N GLY A 587 8.73 -31.06 15.16
CA GLY A 587 8.66 -29.65 14.76
C GLY A 587 7.66 -29.36 13.64
N GLN A 588 7.08 -30.38 13.00
CA GLN A 588 5.99 -30.20 12.03
C GLN A 588 4.63 -30.06 12.74
N PHE A 589 3.69 -29.41 12.05
CA PHE A 589 2.33 -29.30 12.52
C PHE A 589 1.67 -30.68 12.52
N PHE A 590 1.04 -31.08 13.63
CA PHE A 590 0.53 -32.44 13.78
C PHE A 590 -0.56 -32.80 12.76
N GLY A 591 -1.29 -31.81 12.23
CA GLY A 591 -2.23 -32.03 11.14
C GLY A 591 -1.60 -32.45 9.80
N GLU A 592 -0.31 -32.26 9.60
CA GLU A 592 0.43 -32.79 8.44
C GLU A 592 0.89 -34.24 8.68
N VAL A 593 1.17 -34.59 9.93
CA VAL A 593 1.62 -35.93 10.36
C VAL A 593 0.45 -36.92 10.44
N ASP A 594 -0.59 -36.55 11.20
CA ASP A 594 -1.86 -37.29 11.28
C ASP A 594 -3.05 -36.31 11.25
N PRO A 595 -3.60 -36.04 10.04
CA PRO A 595 -4.73 -35.12 9.89
C PRO A 595 -6.00 -35.63 10.55
N VAL A 596 -6.21 -36.96 10.62
CA VAL A 596 -7.45 -37.55 11.13
C VAL A 596 -7.55 -37.35 12.63
N LEU A 597 -6.44 -37.59 13.34
CA LEU A 597 -6.41 -37.39 14.79
C LEU A 597 -6.51 -35.90 15.13
N MET A 598 -5.80 -35.02 14.42
CA MET A 598 -5.86 -33.57 14.68
C MET A 598 -7.28 -33.00 14.49
N ILE A 599 -8.00 -33.42 13.44
CA ILE A 599 -9.40 -33.02 13.24
C ILE A 599 -10.28 -33.50 14.40
N THR A 600 -10.04 -34.70 14.92
CA THR A 600 -10.79 -35.25 16.06
C THR A 600 -10.50 -34.48 17.35
N LEU A 601 -9.25 -34.05 17.57
CA LEU A 601 -8.86 -33.23 18.71
C LEU A 601 -9.51 -31.84 18.67
N VAL A 602 -9.65 -31.23 17.49
CA VAL A 602 -10.40 -29.98 17.31
C VAL A 602 -11.90 -30.19 17.54
N ASN A 603 -12.48 -31.26 16.97
CA ASN A 603 -13.91 -31.56 17.14
C ASN A 603 -14.31 -31.89 18.58
N SER A 604 -13.38 -32.44 19.36
CA SER A 604 -13.55 -32.71 20.79
C SER A 604 -13.27 -31.48 21.68
N SER A 605 -13.07 -30.30 21.09
CA SER A 605 -12.79 -29.02 21.76
C SER A 605 -11.50 -28.96 22.58
N LEU A 606 -10.56 -29.89 22.34
CA LEU A 606 -9.23 -29.85 22.98
C LEU A 606 -8.34 -28.76 22.37
N PHE A 607 -8.46 -28.53 21.06
CA PHE A 607 -7.79 -27.44 20.35
C PHE A 607 -8.80 -26.47 19.75
N SER A 608 -8.44 -25.19 19.76
CA SER A 608 -9.16 -24.12 19.06
C SER A 608 -8.17 -23.41 18.14
N PHE A 609 -8.66 -22.91 17.01
CA PHE A 609 -7.85 -22.15 16.07
C PHE A 609 -8.61 -20.91 15.62
N ASN A 610 -7.88 -19.81 15.41
CA ASN A 610 -8.39 -18.62 14.76
C ASN A 610 -7.63 -18.41 13.45
N LYS A 611 -8.38 -18.21 12.36
CA LYS A 611 -7.79 -17.86 11.07
C LYS A 611 -7.61 -16.34 10.99
N THR A 612 -6.41 -15.92 10.63
CA THR A 612 -6.07 -14.51 10.40
C THR A 612 -5.59 -14.30 8.97
N TYR A 613 -5.68 -13.08 8.48
CA TYR A 613 -5.19 -12.70 7.15
C TYR A 613 -3.96 -11.81 7.28
N ASP A 614 -2.85 -12.22 6.66
CA ASP A 614 -1.68 -11.35 6.47
C ASP A 614 -1.72 -10.73 5.07
N TYR A 615 -2.13 -9.46 5.02
CA TYR A 615 -2.24 -8.70 3.77
C TYR A 615 -0.88 -8.28 3.18
N GLN A 616 0.23 -8.40 3.93
CA GLN A 616 1.57 -7.99 3.51
C GLN A 616 2.49 -9.19 3.19
N SER A 617 1.89 -10.35 2.93
CA SER A 617 2.57 -11.58 2.53
C SER A 617 2.88 -11.61 1.03
N VAL A 618 3.84 -12.46 0.64
CA VAL A 618 4.25 -12.66 -0.75
C VAL A 618 4.03 -14.13 -1.10
N CYS A 619 3.39 -14.38 -2.24
CA CYS A 619 3.17 -15.72 -2.79
C CYS A 619 3.61 -15.78 -4.25
N ASP A 620 4.01 -16.96 -4.72
CA ASP A 620 4.26 -17.18 -6.13
C ASP A 620 2.97 -16.98 -6.94
N PRO A 621 3.02 -16.30 -8.10
CA PRO A 621 1.83 -16.09 -8.90
C PRO A 621 1.31 -17.43 -9.41
N GLU A 622 0.04 -17.72 -9.14
CA GLU A 622 -0.61 -18.86 -9.75
C GLU A 622 -0.64 -18.68 -11.27
N ARG A 623 -0.19 -19.70 -12.00
CA ARG A 623 -0.42 -19.73 -13.45
C ARG A 623 -1.91 -19.91 -13.66
N GLU A 624 -2.61 -18.83 -13.96
CA GLU A 624 -3.97 -18.93 -14.46
C GLU A 624 -3.95 -19.86 -15.67
N THR A 625 -4.53 -21.05 -15.51
CA THR A 625 -4.88 -21.94 -16.61
C THR A 625 -6.06 -21.32 -17.34
N LYS A 626 -5.86 -20.13 -17.91
CA LYS A 626 -6.63 -19.78 -19.10
C LYS A 626 -6.36 -20.92 -20.04
N ALA A 627 -7.38 -21.70 -20.35
CA ALA A 627 -7.35 -22.65 -21.45
C ALA A 627 -7.01 -21.80 -22.69
N ALA A 628 -5.71 -21.65 -22.94
CA ALA A 628 -5.21 -21.07 -24.14
C ALA A 628 -5.63 -22.08 -25.21
N ALA A 629 -6.69 -21.74 -25.96
CA ALA A 629 -6.79 -22.21 -27.31
C ALA A 629 -5.53 -21.71 -28.01
N GLY A 630 -4.46 -22.52 -27.94
CA GLY A 630 -3.26 -22.27 -28.69
C GLY A 630 -3.65 -22.13 -30.16
N PRO A 631 -2.99 -21.25 -30.93
CA PRO A 631 -3.23 -21.19 -32.35
C PRO A 631 -2.93 -22.58 -32.92
N ARG A 632 -3.95 -23.31 -33.37
CA ARG A 632 -3.73 -24.46 -34.27
C ARG A 632 -3.22 -23.88 -35.58
N SER A 633 -1.92 -23.65 -35.67
CA SER A 633 -1.26 -23.48 -36.96
C SER A 633 -1.18 -24.85 -37.63
N ILE A 634 -2.28 -25.30 -38.23
CA ILE A 634 -2.17 -26.28 -39.32
C ILE A 634 -1.59 -25.49 -40.48
N TYR A 635 -0.30 -25.70 -40.72
CA TYR A 635 0.37 -25.26 -41.93
C TYR A 635 -0.28 -25.99 -43.11
N VAL A 636 -1.07 -25.28 -43.89
CA VAL A 636 -1.59 -25.75 -45.17
C VAL A 636 -0.52 -25.39 -46.21
N PRO A 637 0.25 -26.36 -46.73
CA PRO A 637 1.28 -26.07 -47.72
C PRO A 637 0.65 -25.42 -48.95
N THR A 638 1.26 -24.34 -49.41
CA THR A 638 0.82 -23.66 -50.63
C THR A 638 1.36 -24.41 -51.85
N ILE A 639 0.78 -24.18 -53.03
CA ILE A 639 1.25 -24.79 -54.29
C ILE A 639 2.73 -24.46 -54.55
N ALA A 640 3.23 -23.32 -54.05
CA ALA A 640 4.64 -22.95 -54.12
C ALA A 640 5.54 -23.91 -53.31
N ASP A 641 5.09 -24.36 -52.13
CA ASP A 641 5.83 -25.31 -51.30
C ASP A 641 5.91 -26.69 -51.98
N MET A 642 4.86 -27.11 -52.69
CA MET A 642 4.84 -28.36 -53.43
C MET A 642 5.75 -28.35 -54.67
N LEU A 643 5.87 -27.19 -55.34
CA LEU A 643 6.75 -27.00 -56.50
C LEU A 643 8.23 -26.96 -56.13
N THR A 644 8.59 -26.46 -54.93
CA THR A 644 9.98 -26.48 -54.46
C THR A 644 10.47 -27.90 -54.19
N VAL A 645 9.64 -28.77 -53.59
CA VAL A 645 9.98 -30.20 -53.39
C VAL A 645 10.12 -30.94 -54.72
N GLY A 646 9.28 -30.62 -55.71
CA GLY A 646 9.40 -31.15 -57.06
C GLY A 646 10.73 -30.77 -57.75
N TRP A 647 11.18 -29.53 -57.54
CA TRP A 647 12.47 -29.06 -58.06
C TRP A 647 13.65 -29.80 -57.42
N TRP A 648 13.67 -29.91 -56.08
CA TRP A 648 14.72 -30.65 -55.36
C TRP A 648 14.77 -32.14 -55.73
N ALA A 649 13.61 -32.78 -55.94
CA ALA A 649 13.54 -34.17 -56.39
C ALA A 649 14.05 -34.36 -57.83
N SER A 650 13.80 -33.38 -58.72
CA SER A 650 14.29 -33.43 -60.09
C SER A 650 15.80 -33.18 -60.22
N THR A 651 16.38 -32.34 -59.35
CA THR A 651 17.83 -32.09 -59.31
C THR A 651 18.63 -33.22 -58.67
N ALA A 652 18.00 -34.13 -57.91
CA ALA A 652 18.67 -35.30 -57.33
C ALA A 652 18.69 -36.51 -58.29
N VAL A 653 17.94 -36.43 -59.40
CA VAL A 653 17.75 -37.51 -60.39
C VAL A 653 18.45 -37.20 -61.74
N TRP A 654 19.13 -36.05 -61.86
CA TRP A 654 19.94 -35.67 -63.03
C TRP A 654 21.44 -35.69 -62.76
#